data_AF-A0A5C9BC58-F1
#
_entry.id   AF-A0A5C9BC58-F1
#
_cell.length_a   1.000
_cell.length_b   1.000
_cell.length_c   1.000
_cell.angle_alpha   90.00
_cell.angle_beta   90.00
_cell.angle_gamma   90.00
#
_symmetry.space_group_name_H-M   'P 1'
#
loop_
_entity.id
_entity.type
_entity.pdbx_description
1 polymer ?
#
loop_
_entity_poly.entity_id
_entity_poly.type
_entity_poly.pdbx_seq_one_letter_code
_entity_poly.pdbx_strand_id
1 'polypeptide(L)'
;MKRIHIVWLSALLLLAGSARGEDWPQFRGINASGVSTSSKKLPTEFSLDKNLKWSVKLGDGVGCPIVAGGKVFTTAMTGEKTFSVFAFDAASGKKLWQKDFETGKLPRITPPNSHASSTPACDGQRVFVYFSTLGLLSLDASIVHHGTVFFNQDDDLSPTLFAVDAKSGAIKWTAERPDMLAGYAVPVICEANGQTDVVVSGSGFLKGYDPATGTERWSSRSTLRTMMSSPVVRDGIIYLSSQSYGDEKRTLKFALLEWLDTNQDGVLAKAEIPKEFWSRFDVSDKNNDGKIADGELDTAFQSAKNQAGGGNMIQAVRGGGRGDVTKTHVLWNLANKSPSNIVSPVVVGQQLFIVKKGGLSSSFDAATGKTHWELSRIRNIGDYYASPVAGDGKIFVALSAVLAFANTVIAGPRVDIIIGEKAPALERLAADELSNQLKRVYEAEVKIASTAPADALHVIFVGSPDTNASMKPFADSWPGGDKKLTDQGHLLRSVTHKNKPALLIGGGSPVATYWAVAEFGHHLGIRSMFFGDLDPISPPPFKLNGLDAVLEPMMRTRSWRFNLTSMSDAAAWSLSDFRSVLRQLAKLKFNRISVEFIAGAPFVHFEYAGVKRQTVMEPSYSPISVAGDTSGRRAFGGAKLFVNPAFAETRTYDERISAGQSLLRALIESAKELGIVVSITTSPAAFPNEFASTLGERDGAGGRASLVFTPKITSDSKDERLKGLVKAQWEAYLETYPALQEFDVSFPAKVSSGNSLGQWLIESLRERSRTIALRTWSIEEFGNQHQMVLAPVSANGVEAGHSKRLLLFSLDSTNPALPMMNLTTATTTLDVFSKSHCDGFEIRTSGIGDADLLAYWFSRRGFGENTSLEQCCREFVDPVCGDGVSDRAWKAFLLSDQTAQTLRTNSIRVTDFLSPRFFHFIGTSDEPPPSWWGSIRDDYLNAMNEMYRANTRAREGGRAFTLYFARRFEFAFEYMNCMEAVRKAGIAERKIDTSTQIAELEKAIESLNNALNAMAAVARSNSDRGLIAELNEYGDRPLKRKLAEAEEAAK
;
A
#
# COMPACT_ATOMS: atom_id res chain seq x y z
N MET A 1 33.30 92.32 -19.98
CA MET A 1 34.24 91.19 -19.89
C MET A 1 34.77 91.05 -18.47
N LYS A 2 34.63 89.89 -17.84
CA LYS A 2 35.61 89.23 -16.93
C LYS A 2 34.99 87.91 -16.43
N ARG A 3 35.82 86.92 -16.10
CA ARG A 3 35.40 85.56 -15.73
C ARG A 3 35.23 85.44 -14.21
N ILE A 4 34.25 84.65 -13.77
CA ILE A 4 34.23 83.98 -12.46
C ILE A 4 34.01 82.48 -12.75
N HIS A 5 34.60 81.61 -11.95
CA HIS A 5 34.72 80.19 -12.26
C HIS A 5 33.41 79.42 -12.06
N ILE A 6 33.09 78.57 -13.03
CA ILE A 6 32.04 77.56 -12.94
C ILE A 6 32.73 76.20 -12.80
N VAL A 7 32.45 75.50 -11.70
CA VAL A 7 32.84 74.10 -11.48
C VAL A 7 31.56 73.33 -11.16
N TRP A 8 31.04 72.58 -12.14
CA TRP A 8 29.98 71.61 -11.90
C TRP A 8 30.60 70.24 -11.69
N LEU A 9 30.54 69.74 -10.45
CA LEU A 9 30.75 68.31 -10.20
C LEU A 9 29.57 67.52 -10.80
N SER A 10 29.86 66.44 -11.49
CA SER A 10 28.85 65.54 -12.04
C SER A 10 28.29 64.64 -10.93
N ALA A 11 27.07 64.94 -10.46
CA ALA A 11 26.35 64.09 -9.53
C ALA A 11 25.46 63.10 -10.30
N LEU A 12 25.80 61.80 -10.27
CA LEU A 12 24.94 60.75 -10.84
C LEU A 12 23.64 60.64 -10.03
N LEU A 13 22.51 60.93 -10.67
CA LEU A 13 21.19 60.53 -10.18
C LEU A 13 20.97 59.03 -10.42
N LEU A 14 21.69 58.21 -9.65
CA LEU A 14 21.39 56.78 -9.49
C LEU A 14 20.10 56.64 -8.67
N LEU A 15 18.96 56.80 -9.35
CA LEU A 15 17.67 56.33 -8.87
C LEU A 15 17.69 54.81 -8.82
N ALA A 16 18.22 54.27 -7.71
CA ALA A 16 18.16 52.87 -7.36
C ALA A 16 16.70 52.48 -7.08
N GLY A 17 15.95 52.25 -8.14
CA GLY A 17 14.57 51.80 -8.12
C GLY A 17 14.48 50.38 -7.59
N SER A 18 14.58 50.22 -6.26
CA SER A 18 14.34 48.96 -5.55
C SER A 18 12.99 48.40 -5.98
N ALA A 19 13.03 47.36 -6.81
CA ALA A 19 11.87 46.86 -7.54
C ALA A 19 10.89 46.13 -6.61
N ARG A 20 10.13 46.90 -5.82
CA ARG A 20 9.09 46.44 -4.89
C ARG A 20 8.21 45.37 -5.52
N GLY A 21 7.87 44.34 -4.76
CA GLY A 21 6.87 43.36 -5.17
C GLY A 21 5.51 44.02 -5.39
N GLU A 22 4.60 43.28 -6.00
CA GLU A 22 3.18 43.52 -5.75
C GLU A 22 2.90 43.23 -4.27
N ASP A 23 2.10 44.08 -3.62
CA ASP A 23 1.63 43.81 -2.26
C ASP A 23 0.53 42.75 -2.31
N TRP A 24 0.61 41.79 -1.40
CA TRP A 24 -0.35 40.70 -1.18
C TRP A 24 -1.01 40.90 0.19
N PRO A 25 -1.93 41.88 0.31
CA PRO A 25 -2.22 42.52 1.59
C PRO A 25 -3.08 41.68 2.55
N GLN A 26 -3.69 40.57 2.12
CA GLN A 26 -4.66 39.81 2.90
C GLN A 26 -4.64 38.32 2.51
N PHE A 27 -5.46 37.48 3.18
CA PHE A 27 -5.68 36.10 2.74
C PHE A 27 -6.06 36.05 1.25
N ARG A 28 -5.33 35.22 0.49
CA ARG A 28 -5.44 35.11 -0.98
C ARG A 28 -5.25 36.43 -1.76
N GLY A 29 -4.57 37.44 -1.21
CA GLY A 29 -4.22 38.67 -1.93
C GLY A 29 -5.40 39.59 -2.19
N ILE A 30 -5.26 40.51 -3.15
CA ILE A 30 -6.26 41.56 -3.40
C ILE A 30 -7.65 40.94 -3.64
N ASN A 31 -8.65 41.41 -2.86
CA ASN A 31 -10.03 40.93 -2.85
C ASN A 31 -10.18 39.40 -2.63
N ALA A 32 -9.23 38.77 -1.93
CA ALA A 32 -9.12 37.31 -1.75
C ALA A 32 -9.13 36.48 -3.05
N SER A 33 -8.86 37.11 -4.19
CA SER A 33 -8.98 36.50 -5.52
C SER A 33 -8.09 35.28 -5.72
N GLY A 34 -6.93 35.23 -5.07
CA GLY A 34 -5.86 34.28 -5.31
C GLY A 34 -5.01 34.63 -6.53
N VAL A 35 -5.14 35.82 -7.11
CA VAL A 35 -4.48 36.21 -8.37
C VAL A 35 -3.54 37.40 -8.15
N SER A 36 -2.28 37.23 -8.55
CA SER A 36 -1.26 38.27 -8.65
C SER A 36 -1.39 39.01 -9.98
N THR A 37 -1.47 40.33 -9.93
CA THR A 37 -1.49 41.25 -11.08
C THR A 37 -0.09 41.63 -11.57
N SER A 38 0.96 41.26 -10.83
CA SER A 38 2.37 41.47 -11.18
C SER A 38 2.72 40.96 -12.58
N SER A 39 3.28 41.86 -13.40
CA SER A 39 3.88 41.55 -14.71
C SER A 39 5.29 40.95 -14.63
N LYS A 40 5.85 40.78 -13.42
CA LYS A 40 7.16 40.13 -13.22
C LYS A 40 7.03 38.61 -13.33
N LYS A 41 8.00 37.98 -13.99
CA LYS A 41 8.05 36.52 -14.12
C LYS A 41 8.21 35.84 -12.75
N LEU A 42 7.37 34.84 -12.47
CA LEU A 42 7.36 34.08 -11.23
C LEU A 42 8.11 32.76 -11.39
N PRO A 43 8.92 32.34 -10.38
CA PRO A 43 9.76 31.15 -10.46
C PRO A 43 8.94 29.86 -10.53
N THR A 44 9.34 28.91 -11.38
CA THR A 44 8.68 27.60 -11.55
C THR A 44 9.24 26.50 -10.67
N GLU A 45 10.34 26.76 -9.97
CA GLU A 45 11.06 25.82 -9.13
C GLU A 45 11.36 26.49 -7.79
N PHE A 46 11.00 25.85 -6.68
CA PHE A 46 11.25 26.36 -5.33
C PHE A 46 11.33 25.20 -4.35
N SER A 47 12.34 25.22 -3.48
CA SER A 47 12.60 24.23 -2.43
C SER A 47 13.39 24.88 -1.29
N LEU A 48 13.75 24.12 -0.24
CA LEU A 48 14.56 24.67 0.86
C LEU A 48 15.99 25.03 0.44
N ASP A 49 16.48 24.43 -0.64
CA ASP A 49 17.81 24.63 -1.24
C ASP A 49 17.79 25.53 -2.49
N LYS A 50 16.66 25.65 -3.20
CA LYS A 50 16.56 26.34 -4.50
C LYS A 50 15.53 27.47 -4.48
N ASN A 51 15.96 28.66 -4.87
CA ASN A 51 15.17 29.91 -4.92
C ASN A 51 14.58 30.40 -3.57
N LEU A 52 14.84 29.72 -2.45
CA LEU A 52 14.63 30.26 -1.11
C LEU A 52 15.49 31.51 -0.90
N LYS A 53 14.89 32.63 -0.46
CA LYS A 53 15.62 33.85 -0.10
C LYS A 53 16.02 33.93 1.36
N TRP A 54 15.12 33.53 2.24
CA TRP A 54 15.29 33.53 3.69
C TRP A 54 14.23 32.61 4.32
N SER A 55 14.46 32.16 5.54
CA SER A 55 13.50 31.39 6.35
C SER A 55 13.67 31.75 7.82
N VAL A 56 12.58 31.72 8.58
CA VAL A 56 12.56 32.05 10.02
C VAL A 56 11.68 31.03 10.74
N LYS A 57 12.18 30.47 11.85
CA LYS A 57 11.37 29.62 12.73
C LYS A 57 10.43 30.47 13.58
N LEU A 58 9.15 30.12 13.60
CA LEU A 58 8.11 30.73 14.43
C LEU A 58 7.63 29.75 15.52
N GLY A 59 6.57 30.13 16.22
CA GLY A 59 5.79 29.23 17.09
C GLY A 59 4.75 28.41 16.30
N ASP A 60 3.72 27.93 17.00
CA ASP A 60 2.60 27.21 16.38
C ASP A 60 1.60 28.16 15.69
N GLY A 61 1.00 27.77 14.57
CA GLY A 61 0.08 28.60 13.82
C GLY A 61 -0.18 28.09 12.40
N VAL A 62 -1.38 28.38 11.88
CA VAL A 62 -1.82 27.99 10.52
C VAL A 62 -2.32 29.17 9.69
N GLY A 63 -2.29 30.40 10.22
CA GLY A 63 -2.53 31.61 9.46
C GLY A 63 -1.48 31.82 8.36
N CYS A 64 -1.90 32.25 7.18
CA CYS A 64 -0.99 32.54 6.07
C CYS A 64 -0.22 33.84 6.31
N PRO A 65 1.05 33.95 5.85
CA PRO A 65 1.74 35.23 5.80
C PRO A 65 1.16 36.13 4.71
N ILE A 66 1.18 37.45 4.95
CA ILE A 66 0.85 38.50 3.97
C ILE A 66 2.07 39.34 3.62
N VAL A 67 2.01 40.09 2.52
CA VAL A 67 3.06 41.02 2.09
C VAL A 67 2.45 42.40 1.86
N ALA A 68 2.96 43.45 2.51
CA ALA A 68 2.49 44.82 2.27
C ALA A 68 3.57 45.87 2.58
N GLY A 69 3.68 46.90 1.74
CA GLY A 69 4.65 47.99 1.90
C GLY A 69 6.12 47.54 1.91
N GLY A 70 6.42 46.37 1.31
CA GLY A 70 7.74 45.72 1.38
C GLY A 70 8.04 44.96 2.68
N LYS A 71 7.03 44.69 3.51
CA LYS A 71 7.12 43.92 4.76
C LYS A 71 6.34 42.62 4.65
N VAL A 72 6.73 41.58 5.38
CA VAL A 72 5.93 40.36 5.59
C VAL A 72 5.33 40.41 6.99
N PHE A 73 4.05 40.11 7.12
CA PHE A 73 3.37 40.00 8.42
C PHE A 73 2.76 38.61 8.60
N THR A 74 2.82 38.09 9.82
CA THR A 74 2.32 36.75 10.18
C THR A 74 2.10 36.64 11.70
N THR A 75 1.45 35.57 12.13
CA THR A 75 1.02 35.30 13.51
C THR A 75 1.45 33.91 13.97
N ALA A 76 1.76 33.75 15.26
CA ALA A 76 1.96 32.43 15.89
C ALA A 76 1.71 32.47 17.41
N MET A 77 1.37 31.31 17.99
CA MET A 77 1.47 31.04 19.43
C MET A 77 2.94 30.77 19.79
N THR A 78 3.56 31.65 20.57
CA THR A 78 4.98 31.53 21.00
C THR A 78 5.14 30.88 22.38
N GLY A 79 4.03 30.68 23.09
CA GLY A 79 3.94 29.93 24.34
C GLY A 79 2.48 29.58 24.63
N GLU A 80 2.21 28.79 25.66
CA GLU A 80 0.87 28.23 25.96
C GLU A 80 -0.26 29.28 26.04
N LYS A 81 0.07 30.52 26.40
CA LYS A 81 -0.86 31.66 26.48
C LYS A 81 -0.32 32.93 25.82
N THR A 82 0.63 32.79 24.90
CA THR A 82 1.31 33.94 24.27
C THR A 82 1.07 33.93 22.78
N PHE A 83 0.27 34.88 22.30
CA PHE A 83 0.01 35.12 20.89
C PHE A 83 0.89 36.25 20.39
N SER A 84 1.58 36.05 19.27
CA SER A 84 2.58 36.96 18.74
C SER A 84 2.26 37.37 17.30
N VAL A 85 2.28 38.68 17.06
CA VAL A 85 2.26 39.28 15.71
C VAL A 85 3.68 39.67 15.33
N PHE A 86 4.11 39.29 14.12
CA PHE A 86 5.45 39.53 13.62
C PHE A 86 5.44 40.43 12.39
N ALA A 87 6.47 41.26 12.27
CA ALA A 87 6.82 41.95 11.02
C ALA A 87 8.26 41.66 10.62
N PHE A 88 8.48 41.31 9.35
CA PHE A 88 9.78 41.08 8.75
C PHE A 88 9.98 41.99 7.53
N ASP A 89 11.22 42.35 7.23
CA ASP A 89 11.57 42.94 5.94
C ASP A 89 11.45 41.87 4.83
N ALA A 90 10.67 42.13 3.78
CA ALA A 90 10.36 41.10 2.78
C ALA A 90 11.57 40.72 1.91
N ALA A 91 12.58 41.58 1.78
CA ALA A 91 13.76 41.32 0.97
C ALA A 91 14.78 40.41 1.69
N SER A 92 14.95 40.60 3.01
CA SER A 92 16.02 39.99 3.82
C SER A 92 15.55 39.02 4.91
N GLY A 93 14.26 38.99 5.26
CA GLY A 93 13.75 38.21 6.38
C GLY A 93 14.13 38.76 7.76
N LYS A 94 14.77 39.94 7.82
CA LYS A 94 15.11 40.59 9.10
C LYS A 94 13.85 40.93 9.86
N LYS A 95 13.71 40.44 11.10
CA LYS A 95 12.61 40.83 12.01
C LYS A 95 12.70 42.33 12.29
N LEU A 96 11.65 43.06 11.93
CA LEU A 96 11.49 44.50 12.14
C LEU A 96 10.91 44.77 13.52
N TRP A 97 9.86 44.04 13.88
CA TRP A 97 9.28 44.02 15.22
C TRP A 97 8.52 42.72 15.49
N GLN A 98 8.22 42.52 16.76
CA GLN A 98 7.32 41.49 17.27
C GLN A 98 6.46 42.15 18.35
N LYS A 99 5.17 41.83 18.40
CA LYS A 99 4.26 42.29 19.44
C LYS A 99 3.53 41.08 20.02
N ASP A 100 3.76 40.86 21.31
CA ASP A 100 3.20 39.74 22.07
C ASP A 100 1.99 40.20 22.89
N PHE A 101 1.02 39.29 23.03
CA PHE A 101 -0.23 39.47 23.74
C PHE A 101 -0.50 38.22 24.61
N GLU A 102 -0.88 38.43 25.87
CA GLU A 102 -1.33 37.34 26.74
C GLU A 102 -2.78 36.98 26.41
N THR A 103 -3.06 35.71 26.13
CA THR A 103 -4.35 35.24 25.61
C THR A 103 -5.37 34.86 26.69
N GLY A 104 -5.00 34.89 27.97
CA GLY A 104 -5.87 34.43 29.06
C GLY A 104 -6.18 32.93 29.00
N LYS A 105 -7.46 32.56 29.20
CA LYS A 105 -7.93 31.16 29.12
C LYS A 105 -8.38 30.84 27.69
N LEU A 106 -7.60 30.02 26.98
CA LEU A 106 -7.93 29.55 25.63
C LEU A 106 -9.16 28.60 25.64
N PRO A 107 -9.99 28.60 24.58
CA PRO A 107 -11.07 27.63 24.38
C PRO A 107 -10.52 26.26 23.95
N ARG A 108 -11.39 25.24 23.86
CA ARG A 108 -11.06 23.98 23.16
C ARG A 108 -10.92 24.26 21.66
N ILE A 109 -10.00 23.55 20.99
CA ILE A 109 -9.81 23.62 19.53
C ILE A 109 -9.87 22.22 18.91
N THR A 110 -10.34 22.17 17.66
CA THR A 110 -10.46 20.93 16.87
C THR A 110 -9.23 20.74 15.97
N PRO A 111 -8.48 19.63 16.10
CA PRO A 111 -7.36 19.33 15.20
C PRO A 111 -7.80 19.24 13.72
N PRO A 112 -6.95 19.60 12.74
CA PRO A 112 -5.56 20.01 12.86
C PRO A 112 -5.37 21.53 13.05
N ASN A 113 -6.37 22.26 13.55
CA ASN A 113 -6.32 23.72 13.66
C ASN A 113 -5.48 24.20 14.87
N SER A 114 -4.94 25.43 14.77
CA SER A 114 -4.19 26.13 15.82
C SER A 114 -4.92 27.41 16.26
N HIS A 115 -4.67 27.87 17.49
CA HIS A 115 -5.22 29.14 17.99
C HIS A 115 -4.73 30.34 17.17
N ALA A 116 -3.52 30.29 16.60
CA ALA A 116 -3.02 31.29 15.66
C ALA A 116 -3.39 30.92 14.20
N SER A 117 -4.68 30.80 13.92
CA SER A 117 -5.24 30.42 12.61
C SER A 117 -5.67 31.58 11.73
N SER A 118 -5.99 32.73 12.32
CA SER A 118 -6.36 33.94 11.57
C SER A 118 -5.20 34.42 10.70
N THR A 119 -5.42 34.45 9.38
CA THR A 119 -4.50 35.14 8.47
C THR A 119 -4.62 36.65 8.68
N PRO A 120 -3.51 37.42 8.86
CA PRO A 120 -3.58 38.87 8.93
C PRO A 120 -4.05 39.51 7.63
N ALA A 121 -4.29 40.82 7.65
CA ALA A 121 -4.39 41.62 6.44
C ALA A 121 -3.71 42.99 6.61
N CYS A 122 -3.79 43.90 5.64
CA CYS A 122 -3.12 45.20 5.68
C CYS A 122 -3.76 46.24 4.74
N ASP A 123 -3.80 47.51 5.14
CA ASP A 123 -4.21 48.65 4.30
C ASP A 123 -3.03 49.39 3.61
N GLY A 124 -1.81 48.88 3.77
CA GLY A 124 -0.53 49.51 3.38
C GLY A 124 0.14 50.35 4.48
N GLN A 125 -0.59 50.69 5.55
CA GLN A 125 -0.10 51.39 6.75
C GLN A 125 -0.17 50.52 8.02
N ARG A 126 -1.12 49.57 8.08
CA ARG A 126 -1.71 48.98 9.30
C ARG A 126 -1.95 47.45 9.21
N VAL A 127 -2.03 46.69 10.33
CA VAL A 127 -2.27 45.22 10.41
C VAL A 127 -3.12 44.75 11.64
N PHE A 128 -4.47 44.64 11.56
CA PHE A 128 -5.31 43.96 12.59
C PHE A 128 -4.96 42.47 12.54
N VAL A 129 -5.18 41.78 13.65
CA VAL A 129 -5.30 40.31 13.68
C VAL A 129 -6.53 39.93 14.51
N TYR A 130 -7.24 38.87 14.13
CA TYR A 130 -8.33 38.33 14.97
C TYR A 130 -7.80 37.20 15.85
N PHE A 131 -8.16 37.17 17.13
CA PHE A 131 -7.82 36.06 18.02
C PHE A 131 -8.96 35.79 19.00
N SER A 132 -9.35 34.51 19.15
CA SER A 132 -10.59 34.08 19.83
C SER A 132 -10.87 34.70 21.22
N THR A 133 -9.85 34.92 22.05
CA THR A 133 -10.00 35.50 23.40
C THR A 133 -9.66 36.99 23.50
N LEU A 134 -9.17 37.60 22.41
CA LEU A 134 -8.70 38.99 22.36
C LEU A 134 -9.50 39.85 21.35
N GLY A 135 -10.40 39.23 20.60
CA GLY A 135 -11.21 39.87 19.56
C GLY A 135 -10.38 40.29 18.35
N LEU A 136 -10.80 41.37 17.70
CA LEU A 136 -10.10 42.00 16.59
C LEU A 136 -9.07 43.00 17.12
N LEU A 137 -7.80 42.58 17.22
CA LEU A 137 -6.71 43.33 17.86
C LEU A 137 -6.10 44.40 16.95
N SER A 138 -6.33 45.66 17.31
CA SER A 138 -5.98 46.86 16.53
C SER A 138 -4.50 46.98 16.20
N LEU A 139 -4.20 46.99 14.90
CA LEU A 139 -3.10 47.76 14.33
C LEU A 139 -3.28 48.14 12.83
N ASP A 140 -4.25 47.81 11.94
CA ASP A 140 -5.66 47.43 11.78
C ASP A 140 -5.86 46.84 10.33
N ALA A 141 -6.74 45.84 10.09
CA ALA A 141 -6.94 45.04 8.85
C ALA A 141 -8.18 44.09 8.76
N SER A 142 -8.67 43.79 7.55
CA SER A 142 -9.38 42.55 7.13
C SER A 142 -9.38 42.59 5.60
N ILE A 143 -10.46 42.30 4.87
CA ILE A 143 -10.57 42.95 3.54
C ILE A 143 -10.75 44.45 3.81
N VAL A 144 -9.89 45.27 3.21
CA VAL A 144 -9.94 46.73 3.38
C VAL A 144 -10.39 47.37 2.07
N HIS A 145 -11.50 48.08 2.12
CA HIS A 145 -12.10 48.77 0.98
C HIS A 145 -12.55 50.16 1.42
N HIS A 146 -12.04 51.21 0.76
CA HIS A 146 -12.26 52.63 1.09
C HIS A 146 -12.15 52.97 2.60
N GLY A 147 -11.11 52.48 3.27
CA GLY A 147 -10.90 52.74 4.71
C GLY A 147 -11.94 52.08 5.62
N THR A 148 -12.57 51.00 5.16
CA THR A 148 -13.48 50.16 5.94
C THR A 148 -13.01 48.71 5.90
N VAL A 149 -13.07 48.07 7.06
CA VAL A 149 -12.62 46.72 7.36
C VAL A 149 -13.87 45.83 7.49
N PHE A 150 -14.03 44.83 6.64
CA PHE A 150 -15.15 43.89 6.73
C PHE A 150 -14.71 42.54 7.31
N PHE A 151 -15.37 42.11 8.39
CA PHE A 151 -15.08 40.88 9.12
C PHE A 151 -16.35 40.06 9.29
N ASN A 152 -16.31 38.78 8.92
CA ASN A 152 -17.44 37.87 9.01
C ASN A 152 -17.21 36.86 10.15
N GLN A 153 -18.16 36.78 11.08
CA GLN A 153 -18.20 35.80 12.16
C GLN A 153 -19.52 35.03 12.05
N ASP A 154 -19.60 34.07 11.12
CA ASP A 154 -20.71 33.12 11.09
C ASP A 154 -20.39 31.96 12.04
N ASP A 155 -20.88 32.03 13.29
CA ASP A 155 -20.80 30.95 14.27
C ASP A 155 -22.20 30.44 14.66
N ASP A 156 -22.25 29.35 15.44
CA ASP A 156 -23.51 28.71 15.83
C ASP A 156 -24.24 29.40 17.00
N LEU A 157 -23.77 30.58 17.46
CA LEU A 157 -24.41 31.38 18.50
C LEU A 157 -24.92 32.72 17.95
N SER A 158 -24.02 33.57 17.46
CA SER A 158 -24.27 34.98 17.11
C SER A 158 -23.73 35.35 15.71
N PRO A 159 -24.15 34.66 14.63
CA PRO A 159 -23.64 34.88 13.27
C PRO A 159 -23.84 36.34 12.81
N THR A 160 -22.75 37.04 12.49
CA THR A 160 -22.73 38.50 12.26
C THR A 160 -21.64 38.93 11.27
N LEU A 161 -21.97 39.86 10.38
CA LEU A 161 -21.02 40.60 9.54
C LEU A 161 -20.78 41.99 10.14
N PHE A 162 -19.52 42.35 10.33
CA PHE A 162 -19.09 43.63 10.91
C PHE A 162 -18.43 44.52 9.85
N ALA A 163 -18.70 45.83 9.92
CA ALA A 163 -17.91 46.84 9.24
C ALA A 163 -17.26 47.78 10.26
N VAL A 164 -15.94 47.88 10.21
CA VAL A 164 -15.14 48.67 11.15
C VAL A 164 -14.39 49.78 10.40
N ASP A 165 -14.29 50.95 10.98
CA ASP A 165 -13.48 52.04 10.44
C ASP A 165 -11.99 51.74 10.54
N ALA A 166 -11.29 51.69 9.40
CA ALA A 166 -9.87 51.35 9.35
C ALA A 166 -8.97 52.40 10.04
N LYS A 167 -9.47 53.62 10.28
CA LYS A 167 -8.69 54.67 10.94
C LYS A 167 -8.82 54.66 12.47
N SER A 168 -10.02 54.39 12.97
CA SER A 168 -10.40 54.56 14.38
C SER A 168 -10.76 53.28 15.14
N GLY A 169 -10.97 52.16 14.44
CA GLY A 169 -11.44 50.91 15.06
C GLY A 169 -12.91 50.93 15.50
N ALA A 170 -13.64 52.02 15.25
CA ALA A 170 -15.06 52.11 15.57
C ALA A 170 -15.91 51.28 14.60
N ILE A 171 -16.89 50.55 15.12
CA ILE A 171 -17.90 49.85 14.31
C ILE A 171 -18.74 50.90 13.56
N LYS A 172 -18.77 50.83 12.22
CA LYS A 172 -19.65 51.64 11.36
C LYS A 172 -21.07 51.07 11.34
N TRP A 173 -21.17 49.76 11.20
CA TRP A 173 -22.42 49.00 11.24
C TRP A 173 -22.17 47.53 11.56
N THR A 174 -23.22 46.86 12.03
CA THR A 174 -23.31 45.39 12.12
C THR A 174 -24.50 44.91 11.29
N ALA A 175 -24.37 43.73 10.69
CA ALA A 175 -25.44 43.04 10.01
C ALA A 175 -25.57 41.63 10.61
N GLU A 176 -26.59 41.44 11.45
CA GLU A 176 -26.92 40.13 12.01
C GLU A 176 -27.32 39.15 10.90
N ARG A 177 -26.88 37.90 11.03
CA ARG A 177 -27.08 36.82 10.05
C ARG A 177 -27.73 35.59 10.72
N PRO A 178 -28.86 35.74 11.44
CA PRO A 178 -29.46 34.68 12.29
C PRO A 178 -30.04 33.49 11.50
N ASP A 179 -29.96 33.52 10.17
CA ASP A 179 -30.24 32.40 9.30
C ASP A 179 -29.00 31.53 8.97
N MET A 180 -27.79 31.89 9.42
CA MET A 180 -26.54 31.13 9.20
C MET A 180 -26.20 30.16 10.34
N LEU A 181 -25.28 29.24 10.04
CA LEU A 181 -24.54 28.38 10.98
C LEU A 181 -23.03 28.60 10.77
N ALA A 182 -22.18 27.86 11.49
CA ALA A 182 -20.72 27.86 11.33
C ALA A 182 -20.23 27.96 9.87
N GLY A 183 -19.64 29.11 9.54
CA GLY A 183 -19.16 29.49 8.21
C GLY A 183 -17.82 30.22 8.29
N TYR A 184 -16.90 29.83 7.41
CA TYR A 184 -15.49 30.26 7.46
C TYR A 184 -15.06 31.04 6.21
N ALA A 185 -16.02 31.40 5.36
CA ALA A 185 -15.79 32.17 4.14
C ALA A 185 -15.40 33.62 4.45
N VAL A 186 -14.31 34.10 3.85
CA VAL A 186 -13.89 35.50 3.90
C VAL A 186 -14.85 36.33 3.04
N PRO A 187 -15.33 37.50 3.52
CA PRO A 187 -16.14 38.41 2.71
C PRO A 187 -15.32 38.94 1.52
N VAL A 188 -15.97 39.34 0.43
CA VAL A 188 -15.31 39.91 -0.76
C VAL A 188 -16.12 41.08 -1.33
N ILE A 189 -15.47 42.02 -1.99
CA ILE A 189 -16.16 43.09 -2.73
C ILE A 189 -16.58 42.57 -4.10
N CYS A 190 -17.83 42.84 -4.49
CA CYS A 190 -18.31 42.60 -5.84
C CYS A 190 -18.82 43.90 -6.47
N GLU A 191 -18.28 44.24 -7.64
CA GLU A 191 -18.77 45.33 -8.48
C GLU A 191 -19.44 44.73 -9.72
N ALA A 192 -20.76 44.96 -9.85
CA ALA A 192 -21.57 44.43 -10.95
C ALA A 192 -22.68 45.42 -11.31
N ASN A 193 -22.87 45.67 -12.61
CA ASN A 193 -23.93 46.57 -13.12
C ASN A 193 -23.93 48.00 -12.51
N GLY A 194 -22.77 48.50 -12.07
CA GLY A 194 -22.64 49.80 -11.38
C GLY A 194 -22.99 49.78 -9.89
N GLN A 195 -23.25 48.61 -9.31
CA GLN A 195 -23.50 48.38 -7.89
C GLN A 195 -22.28 47.70 -7.25
N THR A 196 -21.76 48.29 -6.16
CA THR A 196 -20.72 47.71 -5.31
C THR A 196 -21.35 47.12 -4.06
N ASP A 197 -21.15 45.82 -3.81
CA ASP A 197 -21.66 45.07 -2.66
C ASP A 197 -20.54 44.36 -1.90
N VAL A 198 -20.68 44.22 -0.58
CA VAL A 198 -19.92 43.22 0.21
C VAL A 198 -20.65 41.88 0.10
N VAL A 199 -19.99 40.86 -0.44
CA VAL A 199 -20.56 39.54 -0.71
C VAL A 199 -20.00 38.52 0.27
N VAL A 200 -20.89 37.72 0.86
CA VAL A 200 -20.55 36.67 1.83
C VAL A 200 -21.30 35.38 1.50
N SER A 201 -20.57 34.27 1.41
CA SER A 201 -21.12 32.92 1.26
C SER A 201 -21.31 32.29 2.64
N GLY A 202 -22.54 32.25 3.14
CA GLY A 202 -22.89 31.53 4.37
C GLY A 202 -23.63 30.22 4.11
N SER A 203 -24.20 29.64 5.15
CA SER A 203 -25.06 28.45 5.07
C SER A 203 -26.27 28.71 4.18
N GLY A 204 -26.48 27.92 3.14
CA GLY A 204 -27.65 28.00 2.25
C GLY A 204 -27.73 29.23 1.33
N PHE A 205 -27.19 30.38 1.76
CA PHE A 205 -27.20 31.63 1.00
C PHE A 205 -25.81 32.17 0.62
N LEU A 206 -25.73 32.68 -0.61
CA LEU A 206 -24.84 33.78 -0.96
C LEU A 206 -25.59 35.12 -0.78
N LYS A 207 -25.07 36.05 0.01
CA LYS A 207 -25.72 37.33 0.31
C LYS A 207 -24.84 38.53 -0.09
N GLY A 208 -25.47 39.59 -0.59
CA GLY A 208 -24.84 40.86 -0.93
C GLY A 208 -25.36 42.02 -0.09
N TYR A 209 -24.45 42.77 0.51
CA TYR A 209 -24.72 43.87 1.45
C TYR A 209 -24.21 45.21 0.93
N ASP A 210 -24.90 46.28 1.32
CA ASP A 210 -24.43 47.65 1.13
C ASP A 210 -23.12 47.89 1.93
N PRO A 211 -21.98 48.24 1.28
CA PRO A 211 -20.73 48.48 1.99
C PRO A 211 -20.80 49.67 2.97
N ALA A 212 -21.70 50.63 2.74
CA ALA A 212 -21.83 51.84 3.54
C ALA A 212 -22.80 51.67 4.73
N THR A 213 -23.82 50.80 4.62
CA THR A 213 -24.88 50.68 5.64
C THR A 213 -25.11 49.28 6.21
N GLY A 214 -24.53 48.23 5.64
CA GLY A 214 -24.75 46.85 6.08
C GLY A 214 -26.12 46.27 5.72
N THR A 215 -26.93 46.99 4.95
CA THR A 215 -28.26 46.53 4.54
C THR A 215 -28.13 45.37 3.53
N GLU A 216 -28.79 44.23 3.78
CA GLU A 216 -28.90 43.15 2.79
C GLU A 216 -29.66 43.69 1.57
N ARG A 217 -28.98 43.74 0.41
CA ARG A 217 -29.56 44.22 -0.85
C ARG A 217 -30.16 43.05 -1.64
N TRP A 218 -29.46 41.92 -1.67
CA TRP A 218 -29.89 40.70 -2.38
C TRP A 218 -29.37 39.43 -1.72
N SER A 219 -30.06 38.32 -1.95
CA SER A 219 -29.64 36.99 -1.49
C SER A 219 -30.04 35.88 -2.46
N SER A 220 -29.21 34.84 -2.53
CA SER A 220 -29.34 33.70 -3.44
C SER A 220 -29.25 32.41 -2.65
N ARG A 221 -30.34 31.63 -2.61
CA ARG A 221 -30.45 30.31 -1.94
C ARG A 221 -29.76 29.22 -2.78
N SER A 222 -28.43 29.31 -2.88
CA SER A 222 -27.63 28.54 -3.85
C SER A 222 -26.34 27.93 -3.28
N THR A 223 -26.09 28.06 -1.98
CA THR A 223 -24.92 27.46 -1.29
C THR A 223 -25.33 26.27 -0.40
N LEU A 224 -24.35 25.53 0.12
CA LEU A 224 -24.55 24.37 0.98
C LEU A 224 -24.62 24.75 2.48
N ARG A 225 -24.92 23.80 3.37
CA ARG A 225 -24.96 24.01 4.84
C ARG A 225 -23.67 24.62 5.40
N THR A 226 -22.52 24.04 5.09
CA THR A 226 -21.23 24.47 5.64
C THR A 226 -20.36 25.03 4.52
N MET A 227 -20.02 26.32 4.62
CA MET A 227 -19.20 27.02 3.62
C MET A 227 -17.88 27.46 4.24
N MET A 228 -16.82 26.71 3.93
CA MET A 228 -15.43 27.08 4.26
C MET A 228 -14.73 27.77 3.08
N SER A 229 -15.15 27.47 1.85
CA SER A 229 -14.64 28.11 0.64
C SER A 229 -15.03 29.60 0.59
N SER A 230 -14.05 30.49 0.51
CA SER A 230 -14.30 31.91 0.20
C SER A 230 -14.73 32.09 -1.27
N PRO A 231 -15.63 33.04 -1.60
CA PRO A 231 -15.98 33.34 -2.99
C PRO A 231 -14.80 33.99 -3.73
N VAL A 232 -14.73 33.80 -5.04
CA VAL A 232 -13.80 34.53 -5.92
C VAL A 232 -14.62 35.42 -6.85
N VAL A 233 -14.39 36.74 -6.82
CA VAL A 233 -15.08 37.67 -7.73
C VAL A 233 -14.18 38.03 -8.91
N ARG A 234 -14.77 38.02 -10.11
CA ARG A 234 -14.17 38.60 -11.30
C ARG A 234 -15.24 39.03 -12.30
N ASP A 235 -15.06 40.20 -12.93
CA ASP A 235 -15.88 40.70 -14.04
C ASP A 235 -17.40 40.72 -13.73
N GLY A 236 -17.76 41.04 -12.47
CA GLY A 236 -19.14 41.04 -11.96
C GLY A 236 -19.75 39.65 -11.68
N ILE A 237 -18.94 38.58 -11.77
CA ILE A 237 -19.33 37.19 -11.52
C ILE A 237 -18.59 36.66 -10.29
N ILE A 238 -19.31 35.91 -9.46
CA ILE A 238 -18.88 35.32 -8.19
C ILE A 238 -18.79 33.81 -8.39
N TYR A 239 -17.62 33.23 -8.13
CA TYR A 239 -17.32 31.81 -8.31
C TYR A 239 -17.14 31.11 -6.96
N LEU A 240 -17.75 29.92 -6.85
CA LEU A 240 -17.81 29.13 -5.62
C LEU A 240 -17.51 27.65 -5.92
N SER A 241 -16.84 26.97 -4.99
CA SER A 241 -16.74 25.51 -4.99
C SER A 241 -16.65 24.97 -3.56
N SER A 242 -17.59 24.13 -3.14
CA SER A 242 -17.63 23.55 -1.79
C SER A 242 -18.19 22.13 -1.81
N GLN A 243 -17.72 21.31 -0.87
CA GLN A 243 -18.34 20.05 -0.46
C GLN A 243 -18.77 20.21 1.00
N SER A 244 -20.02 19.86 1.32
CA SER A 244 -20.56 19.94 2.68
C SER A 244 -21.03 18.57 3.13
N TYR A 245 -20.77 18.23 4.40
CA TYR A 245 -21.25 16.99 5.02
C TYR A 245 -22.79 16.93 5.08
N GLY A 246 -23.34 15.72 5.08
CA GLY A 246 -24.77 15.44 4.89
C GLY A 246 -25.13 15.15 3.43
N ASP A 247 -26.39 14.78 3.19
CA ASP A 247 -26.96 14.73 1.84
C ASP A 247 -27.82 15.98 1.58
N GLU A 248 -28.36 16.15 0.37
CA GLU A 248 -29.14 17.34 -0.01
C GLU A 248 -30.41 17.57 0.83
N LYS A 249 -30.84 16.58 1.63
CA LYS A 249 -32.09 16.55 2.40
C LYS A 249 -31.91 16.22 3.88
N ARG A 250 -30.78 15.63 4.29
CA ARG A 250 -30.46 15.24 5.67
C ARG A 250 -29.23 15.96 6.20
N THR A 251 -29.25 16.32 7.48
CA THR A 251 -28.19 17.12 8.08
C THR A 251 -27.42 16.38 9.18
N LEU A 252 -26.89 17.10 10.18
CA LEU A 252 -25.64 16.75 10.87
C LEU A 252 -25.75 15.63 11.94
N LYS A 253 -26.81 14.82 11.94
CA LYS A 253 -27.18 13.86 13.00
C LYS A 253 -26.00 13.09 13.59
N PHE A 254 -25.18 12.45 12.75
CA PHE A 254 -24.04 11.65 13.20
C PHE A 254 -22.96 12.47 13.94
N ALA A 255 -22.66 13.68 13.48
CA ALA A 255 -21.63 14.54 14.09
C ALA A 255 -22.17 15.30 15.31
N LEU A 256 -23.46 15.63 15.36
CA LEU A 256 -24.10 16.16 16.57
C LEU A 256 -24.06 15.13 17.71
N LEU A 257 -24.33 13.85 17.40
CA LEU A 257 -24.15 12.77 18.37
C LEU A 257 -22.67 12.61 18.73
N GLU A 258 -21.75 12.44 17.77
CA GLU A 258 -20.29 12.30 18.02
C GLU A 258 -19.69 13.39 18.93
N TRP A 259 -20.24 14.62 18.92
CA TRP A 259 -19.71 15.74 19.69
C TRP A 259 -20.43 16.03 21.01
N LEU A 260 -21.71 15.65 21.14
CA LEU A 260 -22.59 16.10 22.24
C LEU A 260 -23.40 14.97 22.92
N ASP A 261 -23.49 13.79 22.32
CA ASP A 261 -24.03 12.59 22.98
C ASP A 261 -22.92 12.01 23.87
N THR A 262 -23.03 12.27 25.18
CA THR A 262 -21.97 11.95 26.15
C THR A 262 -22.11 10.55 26.75
N ASN A 263 -23.29 9.94 26.63
CA ASN A 263 -23.59 8.60 27.13
C ASN A 263 -23.64 7.52 26.00
N GLN A 264 -23.68 7.96 24.74
CA GLN A 264 -23.81 7.17 23.50
C GLN A 264 -25.16 6.43 23.36
N ASP A 265 -26.26 7.03 23.86
CA ASP A 265 -27.61 6.48 23.74
C ASP A 265 -28.34 6.82 22.43
N GLY A 266 -27.77 7.72 21.61
CA GLY A 266 -28.30 8.11 20.30
C GLY A 266 -29.30 9.28 20.34
N VAL A 267 -29.50 9.89 21.50
CA VAL A 267 -30.37 11.05 21.74
C VAL A 267 -29.54 12.18 22.38
N LEU A 268 -29.96 13.43 22.20
CA LEU A 268 -29.34 14.56 22.90
C LEU A 268 -30.25 15.08 24.02
N ALA A 269 -29.85 14.91 25.28
CA ALA A 269 -30.56 15.50 26.41
C ALA A 269 -30.05 16.92 26.71
N LYS A 270 -30.94 17.82 27.18
CA LYS A 270 -30.59 19.23 27.47
C LYS A 270 -29.42 19.41 28.47
N ALA A 271 -29.16 18.40 29.31
CA ALA A 271 -28.06 18.41 30.27
C ALA A 271 -26.66 18.23 29.65
N GLU A 272 -26.58 17.61 28.47
CA GLU A 272 -25.34 17.35 27.73
C GLU A 272 -24.96 18.52 26.82
N ILE A 273 -25.97 19.32 26.45
CA ILE A 273 -25.85 20.51 25.63
C ILE A 273 -25.35 21.69 26.48
N PRO A 274 -24.29 22.40 26.06
CA PRO A 274 -23.81 23.60 26.76
C PRO A 274 -24.91 24.66 26.93
N LYS A 275 -24.89 25.39 28.03
CA LYS A 275 -25.97 26.33 28.43
C LYS A 275 -26.22 27.43 27.39
N GLU A 276 -25.17 27.79 26.67
CA GLU A 276 -25.15 28.75 25.58
C GLU A 276 -26.07 28.34 24.42
N PHE A 277 -26.27 27.03 24.24
CA PHE A 277 -27.10 26.45 23.17
C PHE A 277 -28.53 26.10 23.62
N TRP A 278 -28.87 26.24 24.90
CA TRP A 278 -30.20 25.88 25.44
C TRP A 278 -31.35 26.60 24.73
N SER A 279 -31.17 27.85 24.30
CA SER A 279 -32.18 28.60 23.54
C SER A 279 -32.46 28.02 22.14
N ARG A 280 -31.45 27.42 21.49
CA ARG A 280 -31.62 26.71 20.21
C ARG A 280 -32.08 25.26 20.43
N PHE A 281 -31.77 24.66 21.58
CA PHE A 281 -32.31 23.37 22.01
C PHE A 281 -33.84 23.44 22.14
N ASP A 282 -34.33 24.44 22.88
CA ASP A 282 -35.77 24.67 23.13
C ASP A 282 -36.59 25.04 21.88
N VAL A 283 -35.92 25.30 20.75
CA VAL A 283 -36.51 25.52 19.43
C VAL A 283 -36.41 24.26 18.54
N SER A 284 -35.55 23.31 18.90
CA SER A 284 -35.30 22.06 18.17
C SER A 284 -36.07 20.87 18.74
N ASP A 285 -36.27 20.84 20.06
CA ASP A 285 -37.24 20.01 20.77
C ASP A 285 -38.66 20.55 20.47
N LYS A 286 -39.33 19.97 19.48
CA LYS A 286 -40.67 20.38 19.04
C LYS A 286 -41.75 19.62 19.81
N ASN A 287 -41.40 18.44 20.31
CA ASN A 287 -42.31 17.56 21.05
C ASN A 287 -42.44 17.96 22.54
N ASN A 288 -41.43 18.66 23.08
CA ASN A 288 -41.27 19.16 24.44
C ASN A 288 -41.02 18.07 25.52
N ASP A 289 -40.33 16.97 25.17
CA ASP A 289 -39.93 15.92 26.12
C ASP A 289 -38.58 16.20 26.82
N GLY A 290 -37.88 17.28 26.47
CA GLY A 290 -36.58 17.65 27.01
C GLY A 290 -35.40 16.97 26.32
N LYS A 291 -35.62 16.38 25.13
CA LYS A 291 -34.64 15.69 24.31
C LYS A 291 -34.71 16.15 22.84
N ILE A 292 -33.68 15.80 22.07
CA ILE A 292 -33.70 15.91 20.60
C ILE A 292 -33.35 14.54 20.03
N ALA A 293 -34.35 13.89 19.43
CA ALA A 293 -34.26 12.53 18.88
C ALA A 293 -34.59 12.50 17.37
N ASP A 294 -34.48 11.31 16.78
CA ASP A 294 -34.92 10.96 15.42
C ASP A 294 -34.95 12.05 14.34
N GLY A 295 -36.13 12.62 14.05
CA GLY A 295 -36.34 13.64 13.01
C GLY A 295 -36.20 15.08 13.51
N GLU A 296 -36.03 15.28 14.82
CA GLU A 296 -35.65 16.56 15.39
C GLU A 296 -34.16 16.78 15.19
N LEU A 297 -33.32 15.74 15.40
CA LEU A 297 -31.88 15.72 15.08
C LEU A 297 -31.58 16.14 13.63
N ASP A 298 -32.38 15.71 12.65
CA ASP A 298 -32.20 16.06 11.23
C ASP A 298 -32.36 17.56 10.96
N THR A 299 -33.09 18.27 11.83
CA THR A 299 -33.35 19.73 11.73
C THR A 299 -32.71 20.56 12.84
N ALA A 300 -32.05 19.93 13.81
CA ALA A 300 -31.60 20.56 15.04
C ALA A 300 -30.66 21.76 14.79
N PHE A 301 -30.81 22.78 15.64
CA PHE A 301 -30.04 24.02 15.67
C PHE A 301 -30.12 24.91 14.40
N GLN A 302 -30.92 24.53 13.38
CA GLN A 302 -31.15 25.32 12.16
C GLN A 302 -32.28 26.33 12.28
N SER A 303 -32.16 27.42 11.51
CA SER A 303 -33.25 28.39 11.35
C SER A 303 -34.39 27.82 10.51
N ALA A 304 -35.64 28.00 10.94
CA ALA A 304 -36.82 27.61 10.15
C ALA A 304 -36.91 28.33 8.78
N LYS A 305 -36.16 29.42 8.59
CA LYS A 305 -36.05 30.17 7.31
C LYS A 305 -34.93 29.66 6.40
N ASN A 306 -34.08 28.75 6.90
CA ASN A 306 -32.91 28.20 6.20
C ASN A 306 -32.62 26.75 6.61
N GLN A 307 -33.09 25.80 5.81
CA GLN A 307 -32.88 24.36 6.02
C GLN A 307 -31.92 23.83 4.94
N ALA A 308 -30.66 24.23 5.03
CA ALA A 308 -29.64 23.91 4.03
C ALA A 308 -29.04 22.51 4.24
N GLY A 309 -29.05 21.69 3.18
CA GLY A 309 -28.47 20.34 3.15
C GLY A 309 -26.96 20.31 2.92
N GLY A 310 -26.41 19.10 2.98
CA GLY A 310 -25.06 18.79 2.50
C GLY A 310 -25.00 18.63 0.98
N GLY A 311 -23.91 18.05 0.48
CA GLY A 311 -23.72 17.76 -0.96
C GLY A 311 -22.47 18.40 -1.54
N ASN A 312 -22.51 18.73 -2.83
CA ASN A 312 -21.40 19.35 -3.56
C ASN A 312 -21.91 20.52 -4.43
N MET A 313 -21.07 21.54 -4.63
CA MET A 313 -21.34 22.63 -5.57
C MET A 313 -20.05 23.09 -6.27
N ILE A 314 -20.16 23.43 -7.55
CA ILE A 314 -19.22 24.29 -8.27
C ILE A 314 -20.10 25.21 -9.12
N GLN A 315 -20.02 26.52 -8.90
CA GLN A 315 -21.08 27.45 -9.31
C GLN A 315 -20.52 28.81 -9.71
N ALA A 316 -21.19 29.46 -10.68
CA ALA A 316 -21.05 30.89 -10.95
C ALA A 316 -22.38 31.62 -10.69
N VAL A 317 -22.31 32.74 -9.99
CA VAL A 317 -23.44 33.63 -9.67
C VAL A 317 -23.09 35.05 -10.09
N ARG A 318 -23.99 35.73 -10.80
CA ARG A 318 -23.87 37.16 -11.13
C ARG A 318 -24.03 38.00 -9.85
N GLY A 319 -23.16 38.99 -9.65
CA GLY A 319 -23.30 39.95 -8.56
C GLY A 319 -24.33 41.05 -8.84
N GLY A 320 -24.65 41.83 -7.80
CA GLY A 320 -25.66 42.88 -7.85
C GLY A 320 -27.10 42.36 -7.82
N GLY A 321 -28.04 43.27 -7.99
CA GLY A 321 -29.48 42.98 -7.97
C GLY A 321 -30.17 43.39 -6.65
N ARG A 322 -31.42 42.97 -6.49
CA ARG A 322 -32.27 43.27 -5.32
C ARG A 322 -33.18 42.10 -4.96
N GLY A 323 -33.35 41.83 -3.66
CA GLY A 323 -34.22 40.78 -3.14
C GLY A 323 -33.71 39.34 -3.38
N ASP A 324 -34.62 38.37 -3.46
CA ASP A 324 -34.27 36.99 -3.82
C ASP A 324 -33.87 36.91 -5.30
N VAL A 325 -32.58 36.69 -5.54
CA VAL A 325 -31.98 36.60 -6.88
C VAL A 325 -31.68 35.15 -7.31
N THR A 326 -32.10 34.15 -6.54
CA THR A 326 -31.74 32.73 -6.71
C THR A 326 -32.01 32.23 -8.13
N LYS A 327 -33.17 32.58 -8.70
CA LYS A 327 -33.61 32.14 -10.04
C LYS A 327 -33.07 32.98 -11.21
N THR A 328 -32.44 34.13 -10.93
CA THR A 328 -32.09 35.13 -11.96
C THR A 328 -30.60 35.40 -12.06
N HIS A 329 -29.82 35.10 -11.02
CA HIS A 329 -28.39 35.41 -10.95
C HIS A 329 -27.49 34.17 -10.90
N VAL A 330 -27.97 32.97 -10.55
CA VAL A 330 -27.19 31.73 -10.74
C VAL A 330 -27.05 31.48 -12.26
N LEU A 331 -25.81 31.50 -12.75
CA LEU A 331 -25.50 31.37 -14.18
C LEU A 331 -25.38 29.90 -14.60
N TRP A 332 -24.69 29.10 -13.80
CA TRP A 332 -24.55 27.65 -13.96
C TRP A 332 -24.12 27.01 -12.63
N ASN A 333 -24.42 25.72 -12.45
CA ASN A 333 -24.06 24.94 -11.26
C ASN A 333 -23.75 23.48 -11.63
N LEU A 334 -22.73 22.87 -11.02
CA LEU A 334 -22.23 21.52 -11.30
C LEU A 334 -22.30 20.61 -10.05
N ALA A 335 -23.49 20.44 -9.48
CA ALA A 335 -23.72 19.69 -8.23
C ALA A 335 -23.19 18.24 -8.24
N ASN A 336 -23.13 17.61 -9.42
CA ASN A 336 -22.65 16.22 -9.60
C ASN A 336 -21.11 16.07 -9.61
N LYS A 337 -20.35 17.12 -9.25
CA LYS A 337 -18.88 17.09 -9.14
C LYS A 337 -18.47 17.37 -7.70
N SER A 338 -17.56 16.57 -7.14
CA SER A 338 -17.08 16.74 -5.75
C SER A 338 -15.77 17.53 -5.70
N PRO A 339 -15.79 18.82 -5.28
CA PRO A 339 -14.59 19.63 -5.09
C PRO A 339 -13.93 19.31 -3.73
N SER A 340 -13.20 20.26 -3.15
CA SER A 340 -12.81 20.25 -1.74
C SER A 340 -13.90 20.85 -0.85
N ASN A 341 -13.94 20.47 0.42
CA ASN A 341 -14.72 21.15 1.46
C ASN A 341 -14.01 22.43 1.99
N ILE A 342 -12.68 22.51 1.86
CA ILE A 342 -11.84 23.58 2.45
C ILE A 342 -11.25 24.50 1.38
N VAL A 343 -10.78 23.95 0.25
CA VAL A 343 -10.08 24.71 -0.78
C VAL A 343 -11.06 25.52 -1.63
N SER A 344 -10.83 26.84 -1.69
CA SER A 344 -11.57 27.76 -2.56
C SER A 344 -10.94 27.81 -3.97
N PRO A 345 -11.71 28.05 -5.03
CA PRO A 345 -11.25 27.94 -6.41
C PRO A 345 -10.26 29.05 -6.80
N VAL A 346 -9.74 29.05 -8.03
CA VAL A 346 -9.08 30.23 -8.64
C VAL A 346 -9.53 30.42 -10.09
N VAL A 347 -9.63 31.68 -10.56
CA VAL A 347 -10.17 32.04 -11.88
C VAL A 347 -9.17 32.90 -12.65
N VAL A 348 -8.70 32.43 -13.81
CA VAL A 348 -7.72 33.15 -14.66
C VAL A 348 -7.99 32.89 -16.13
N GLY A 349 -7.85 33.91 -16.98
CA GLY A 349 -8.20 33.80 -18.40
C GLY A 349 -9.70 33.49 -18.55
N GLN A 350 -10.04 32.35 -19.13
CA GLN A 350 -11.41 31.80 -19.16
C GLN A 350 -11.55 30.54 -18.27
N GLN A 351 -10.55 30.19 -17.46
CA GLN A 351 -10.50 28.95 -16.69
C GLN A 351 -10.82 29.16 -15.21
N LEU A 352 -11.75 28.35 -14.68
CA LEU A 352 -11.91 28.06 -13.27
C LEU A 352 -11.10 26.80 -12.93
N PHE A 353 -10.26 26.83 -11.90
CA PHE A 353 -9.48 25.68 -11.44
C PHE A 353 -9.79 25.34 -9.98
N ILE A 354 -9.89 24.04 -9.67
CA ILE A 354 -10.03 23.50 -8.32
C ILE A 354 -9.05 22.36 -8.06
N VAL A 355 -8.72 22.13 -6.79
CA VAL A 355 -7.89 21.02 -6.30
C VAL A 355 -8.41 20.53 -4.95
N LYS A 356 -8.23 19.23 -4.65
CA LYS A 356 -8.62 18.60 -3.38
C LYS A 356 -7.62 17.52 -2.93
N LYS A 357 -7.91 16.89 -1.79
CA LYS A 357 -7.15 15.77 -1.20
C LYS A 357 -6.78 14.70 -2.24
N GLY A 358 -5.56 14.16 -2.12
CA GLY A 358 -4.97 13.21 -3.06
C GLY A 358 -4.29 13.83 -4.28
N GLY A 359 -4.22 15.17 -4.37
CA GLY A 359 -3.69 15.89 -5.54
C GLY A 359 -4.66 15.93 -6.72
N LEU A 360 -5.95 15.65 -6.49
CA LEU A 360 -6.95 15.59 -7.55
C LEU A 360 -7.41 16.99 -7.94
N SER A 361 -7.33 17.31 -9.23
CA SER A 361 -7.71 18.61 -9.79
C SER A 361 -8.75 18.49 -10.91
N SER A 362 -9.51 19.56 -11.11
CA SER A 362 -10.50 19.72 -12.18
C SER A 362 -10.46 21.15 -12.69
N SER A 363 -10.90 21.37 -13.93
CA SER A 363 -11.08 22.73 -14.46
C SER A 363 -12.24 22.83 -15.43
N PHE A 364 -12.84 24.01 -15.45
CA PHE A 364 -14.07 24.34 -16.16
C PHE A 364 -13.94 25.70 -16.83
N ASP A 365 -14.61 25.88 -17.96
CA ASP A 365 -14.82 27.18 -18.56
C ASP A 365 -15.63 28.07 -17.61
N ALA A 366 -15.11 29.25 -17.29
CA ALA A 366 -15.71 30.14 -16.29
C ALA A 366 -17.05 30.74 -16.76
N ALA A 367 -17.23 30.98 -18.06
CA ALA A 367 -18.46 31.58 -18.60
C ALA A 367 -19.62 30.58 -18.64
N THR A 368 -19.34 29.29 -18.88
CA THR A 368 -20.36 28.28 -19.21
C THR A 368 -20.41 27.08 -18.24
N GLY A 369 -19.42 26.91 -17.37
CA GLY A 369 -19.27 25.72 -16.54
C GLY A 369 -18.83 24.47 -17.32
N LYS A 370 -18.57 24.56 -18.63
CA LYS A 370 -18.17 23.42 -19.46
C LYS A 370 -16.81 22.88 -18.99
N THR A 371 -16.76 21.61 -18.62
CA THR A 371 -15.52 20.96 -18.16
C THR A 371 -14.41 21.02 -19.22
N HIS A 372 -13.21 21.42 -18.82
CA HIS A 372 -11.96 21.22 -19.57
C HIS A 372 -11.36 19.84 -19.23
N TRP A 373 -11.30 19.49 -17.94
CA TRP A 373 -10.98 18.13 -17.46
C TRP A 373 -11.67 17.84 -16.13
N GLU A 374 -12.20 16.63 -15.97
CA GLU A 374 -12.99 16.26 -14.78
C GLU A 374 -12.13 15.87 -13.60
N LEU A 375 -11.09 15.07 -13.84
CA LEU A 375 -10.21 14.54 -12.81
C LEU A 375 -8.82 14.31 -13.40
N SER A 376 -7.84 15.06 -12.93
CA SER A 376 -6.42 14.96 -13.30
C SER A 376 -5.59 15.17 -12.04
N ARG A 377 -4.62 14.29 -11.76
CA ARG A 377 -3.76 14.47 -10.60
C ARG A 377 -2.62 15.44 -10.92
N ILE A 378 -2.48 16.48 -10.09
CA ILE A 378 -1.24 17.27 -10.07
C ILE A 378 -0.11 16.41 -9.47
N ARG A 379 1.13 16.63 -9.91
CA ARG A 379 2.26 15.66 -9.85
C ARG A 379 2.59 14.98 -8.51
N ASN A 380 2.04 15.41 -7.38
CA ASN A 380 2.34 14.85 -6.06
C ASN A 380 1.07 14.30 -5.41
N ILE A 381 1.19 13.14 -4.75
CA ILE A 381 0.14 12.60 -3.88
C ILE A 381 0.29 13.24 -2.49
N GLY A 382 -0.80 13.81 -1.97
CA GLY A 382 -0.82 14.45 -0.66
C GLY A 382 -2.17 15.10 -0.32
N ASP A 383 -2.27 15.65 0.89
CA ASP A 383 -3.48 16.32 1.37
C ASP A 383 -3.42 17.83 1.10
N TYR A 384 -4.27 18.31 0.20
CA TYR A 384 -4.30 19.69 -0.26
C TYR A 384 -5.33 20.51 0.51
N TYR A 385 -4.87 21.20 1.56
CA TYR A 385 -5.65 22.17 2.35
C TYR A 385 -5.43 23.62 1.91
N ALA A 386 -4.25 23.94 1.39
CA ALA A 386 -3.93 25.27 0.86
C ALA A 386 -4.66 25.52 -0.47
N SER A 387 -5.27 26.70 -0.62
CA SER A 387 -5.95 27.07 -1.86
C SER A 387 -4.96 27.46 -2.96
N PRO A 388 -5.26 27.16 -4.25
CA PRO A 388 -4.41 27.51 -5.37
C PRO A 388 -4.33 29.04 -5.54
N VAL A 389 -3.15 29.53 -5.90
CA VAL A 389 -2.92 30.94 -6.25
C VAL A 389 -2.31 31.03 -7.65
N ALA A 390 -2.37 32.19 -8.30
CA ALA A 390 -1.97 32.38 -9.69
C ALA A 390 -1.24 33.69 -9.95
N GLY A 391 -0.45 33.73 -11.03
CA GLY A 391 0.30 34.91 -11.49
C GLY A 391 1.24 34.53 -12.63
N ASP A 392 1.70 35.50 -13.44
CA ASP A 392 2.63 35.28 -14.57
C ASP A 392 2.27 34.06 -15.46
N GLY A 393 0.99 33.94 -15.81
CA GLY A 393 0.50 32.83 -16.63
C GLY A 393 0.63 31.44 -15.98
N LYS A 394 0.61 31.35 -14.64
CA LYS A 394 0.75 30.08 -13.88
C LYS A 394 -0.23 29.93 -12.72
N ILE A 395 -0.50 28.69 -12.33
CA ILE A 395 -1.10 28.31 -11.03
C ILE A 395 -0.01 27.69 -10.15
N PHE A 396 -0.01 28.05 -8.88
CA PHE A 396 0.84 27.50 -7.83
C PHE A 396 -0.04 26.77 -6.82
N VAL A 397 0.34 25.53 -6.49
CA VAL A 397 -0.36 24.72 -5.49
C VAL A 397 0.64 24.27 -4.42
N ALA A 398 0.42 24.74 -3.19
CA ALA A 398 1.36 24.60 -2.08
C ALA A 398 1.41 23.17 -1.53
N LEU A 399 2.23 22.35 -2.19
CA LEU A 399 2.73 21.05 -1.72
C LEU A 399 4.00 20.67 -2.51
N SER A 400 4.05 21.04 -3.81
CA SER A 400 5.23 21.50 -4.58
C SER A 400 4.92 21.53 -6.10
N ALA A 401 3.72 21.96 -6.50
CA ALA A 401 3.27 21.90 -7.89
C ALA A 401 3.07 23.29 -8.53
N VAL A 402 3.50 23.44 -9.79
CA VAL A 402 3.29 24.62 -10.63
C VAL A 402 2.72 24.19 -11.98
N LEU A 403 1.67 24.88 -12.43
CA LEU A 403 0.97 24.68 -13.71
C LEU A 403 1.08 25.96 -14.56
N ALA A 404 0.98 25.87 -15.89
CA ALA A 404 1.04 27.03 -16.78
C ALA A 404 -0.23 27.15 -17.65
N PHE A 405 -0.75 28.37 -17.83
CA PHE A 405 -2.02 28.68 -18.51
C PHE A 405 -1.97 28.62 -20.05
N ALA A 406 -1.06 27.83 -20.63
CA ALA A 406 -1.03 27.54 -22.05
C ALA A 406 -1.22 26.05 -22.26
N ASN A 407 -2.41 25.66 -22.74
CA ASN A 407 -2.84 24.28 -22.96
C ASN A 407 -2.72 23.36 -21.73
N THR A 408 -3.17 23.84 -20.56
CA THR A 408 -3.25 23.04 -19.34
C THR A 408 -4.23 21.87 -19.50
N VAL A 409 -3.70 20.68 -19.76
CA VAL A 409 -4.29 19.39 -19.37
C VAL A 409 -3.13 18.53 -18.89
N ILE A 410 -3.05 18.21 -17.59
CA ILE A 410 -2.16 17.13 -17.15
C ILE A 410 -2.91 15.82 -17.37
N ALA A 411 -2.87 15.37 -18.62
CA ALA A 411 -2.94 13.94 -18.88
C ALA A 411 -1.64 13.32 -18.37
N GLY A 412 -1.68 12.06 -17.95
CA GLY A 412 -0.45 11.26 -17.86
C GLY A 412 0.23 11.19 -19.25
N PRO A 413 1.51 10.81 -19.32
CA PRO A 413 2.22 10.73 -20.59
C PRO A 413 1.46 9.81 -21.56
N ARG A 414 1.20 10.28 -22.80
CA ARG A 414 0.67 9.40 -23.85
C ARG A 414 1.80 8.50 -24.35
N VAL A 415 1.63 7.19 -24.22
CA VAL A 415 2.62 6.18 -24.58
C VAL A 415 2.02 5.20 -25.59
N ASP A 416 2.64 5.13 -26.77
CA ASP A 416 2.34 4.13 -27.79
C ASP A 416 3.30 2.92 -27.62
N ILE A 417 2.80 1.80 -27.09
CA ILE A 417 3.52 0.52 -26.96
C ILE A 417 3.42 -0.24 -28.29
N ILE A 418 4.56 -0.58 -28.87
CA ILE A 418 4.68 -1.17 -30.21
C ILE A 418 5.16 -2.62 -30.11
N ILE A 419 4.31 -3.56 -30.48
CA ILE A 419 4.55 -5.01 -30.42
C ILE A 419 4.38 -5.65 -31.80
N GLY A 420 5.09 -6.75 -32.08
CA GLY A 420 4.92 -7.49 -33.34
C GLY A 420 3.49 -7.98 -33.55
N GLU A 421 2.96 -7.81 -34.77
CA GLU A 421 1.61 -8.29 -35.16
C GLU A 421 1.42 -9.79 -34.88
N LYS A 422 2.48 -10.59 -35.06
CA LYS A 422 2.52 -12.03 -34.81
C LYS A 422 3.37 -12.40 -33.59
N ALA A 423 3.54 -11.48 -32.64
CA ALA A 423 4.32 -11.72 -31.42
C ALA A 423 3.80 -12.94 -30.63
N PRO A 424 4.66 -13.69 -29.92
CA PRO A 424 4.24 -14.77 -29.03
C PRO A 424 3.34 -14.29 -27.87
N ALA A 425 2.59 -15.20 -27.27
CA ALA A 425 1.61 -14.87 -26.22
C ALA A 425 2.23 -14.17 -25.00
N LEU A 426 3.43 -14.59 -24.59
CA LEU A 426 4.19 -13.96 -23.50
C LEU A 426 4.59 -12.51 -23.79
N GLU A 427 4.86 -12.14 -25.04
CA GLU A 427 5.18 -10.75 -25.39
C GLU A 427 3.93 -9.87 -25.35
N ARG A 428 2.75 -10.40 -25.74
CA ARG A 428 1.48 -9.70 -25.52
C ARG A 428 1.21 -9.48 -24.04
N LEU A 429 1.38 -10.52 -23.21
CA LEU A 429 1.26 -10.41 -21.75
C LEU A 429 2.25 -9.39 -21.17
N ALA A 430 3.46 -9.28 -21.73
CA ALA A 430 4.44 -8.27 -21.36
C ALA A 430 3.98 -6.85 -21.75
N ALA A 431 3.41 -6.66 -22.94
CA ALA A 431 2.85 -5.36 -23.37
C ALA A 431 1.63 -4.95 -22.52
N ASP A 432 0.76 -5.88 -22.14
CA ASP A 432 -0.38 -5.64 -21.25
C ASP A 432 0.08 -5.28 -19.83
N GLU A 433 1.05 -6.02 -19.28
CA GLU A 433 1.70 -5.73 -17.99
C GLU A 433 2.36 -4.34 -18.00
N LEU A 434 3.14 -4.00 -19.03
CA LEU A 434 3.74 -2.67 -19.20
C LEU A 434 2.67 -1.56 -19.28
N SER A 435 1.58 -1.81 -20.01
CA SER A 435 0.41 -0.91 -20.06
C SER A 435 -0.17 -0.67 -18.68
N ASN A 436 -0.32 -1.72 -17.88
CA ASN A 436 -0.88 -1.63 -16.53
C ASN A 436 0.06 -0.88 -15.59
N GLN A 437 1.36 -1.19 -15.61
CA GLN A 437 2.38 -0.46 -14.82
C GLN A 437 2.35 1.04 -15.12
N LEU A 438 2.40 1.44 -16.39
CA LEU A 438 2.37 2.84 -16.81
C LEU A 438 1.06 3.55 -16.41
N LYS A 439 -0.08 2.84 -16.49
CA LYS A 439 -1.38 3.36 -16.03
C LYS A 439 -1.44 3.56 -14.51
N ARG A 440 -0.95 2.60 -13.71
CA ARG A 440 -0.92 2.72 -12.23
C ARG A 440 0.04 3.81 -11.76
N VAL A 441 1.26 3.83 -12.31
CA VAL A 441 2.37 4.65 -11.81
C VAL A 441 2.33 6.10 -12.32
N TYR A 442 1.81 6.34 -13.54
CA TYR A 442 1.84 7.66 -14.18
C TYR A 442 0.49 8.19 -14.66
N GLU A 443 -0.62 7.49 -14.40
CA GLU A 443 -1.95 7.79 -14.96
C GLU A 443 -1.91 7.94 -16.51
N ALA A 444 -1.02 7.17 -17.16
CA ALA A 444 -0.65 7.31 -18.56
C ALA A 444 -1.76 6.90 -19.55
N GLU A 445 -1.92 7.67 -20.63
CA GLU A 445 -2.73 7.25 -21.79
C GLU A 445 -1.92 6.24 -22.62
N VAL A 446 -2.12 4.95 -22.34
CA VAL A 446 -1.37 3.88 -23.02
C VAL A 446 -2.19 3.18 -24.10
N LYS A 447 -1.66 3.18 -25.32
CA LYS A 447 -2.17 2.44 -26.48
C LYS A 447 -1.18 1.34 -26.88
N ILE A 448 -1.68 0.13 -27.15
CA ILE A 448 -0.89 -0.96 -27.72
C ILE A 448 -1.20 -1.04 -29.24
N ALA A 449 -0.18 -1.16 -30.08
CA ALA A 449 -0.31 -1.21 -31.54
C ALA A 449 0.86 -1.99 -32.20
N SER A 450 0.74 -2.31 -33.50
CA SER A 450 1.83 -2.90 -34.28
C SER A 450 2.79 -1.89 -34.92
N THR A 451 2.34 -0.64 -35.07
CA THR A 451 3.09 0.46 -35.70
C THR A 451 2.88 1.78 -34.97
N ALA A 452 3.95 2.54 -34.70
CA ALA A 452 3.84 3.86 -34.07
C ALA A 452 3.20 4.89 -35.02
N PRO A 453 2.13 5.60 -34.61
CA PRO A 453 1.52 6.63 -35.43
C PRO A 453 2.47 7.80 -35.69
N ALA A 454 2.12 8.69 -36.63
CA ALA A 454 2.98 9.80 -37.02
C ALA A 454 3.13 10.87 -35.91
N ASP A 455 2.12 11.00 -35.04
CA ASP A 455 2.06 11.99 -33.97
C ASP A 455 2.72 11.52 -32.65
N ALA A 456 2.90 10.21 -32.47
CA ALA A 456 3.32 9.53 -31.24
C ALA A 456 4.34 10.31 -30.40
N LEU A 457 4.05 10.54 -29.12
CA LEU A 457 4.87 11.38 -28.23
C LEU A 457 5.98 10.59 -27.54
N HIS A 458 5.63 9.41 -27.01
CA HIS A 458 6.52 8.48 -26.34
C HIS A 458 6.26 7.08 -26.90
N VAL A 459 7.32 6.38 -27.31
CA VAL A 459 7.21 5.09 -28.00
C VAL A 459 8.05 4.05 -27.28
N ILE A 460 7.46 2.91 -26.92
CA ILE A 460 8.18 1.77 -26.33
C ILE A 460 7.98 0.55 -27.23
N PHE A 461 9.07 0.00 -27.74
CA PHE A 461 9.03 -1.22 -28.56
C PHE A 461 9.24 -2.45 -27.67
N VAL A 462 8.34 -3.43 -27.79
CA VAL A 462 8.34 -4.67 -26.99
C VAL A 462 8.61 -5.88 -27.90
N GLY A 463 9.54 -6.74 -27.50
CA GLY A 463 9.92 -7.97 -28.22
C GLY A 463 11.36 -7.94 -28.71
N SER A 464 11.66 -8.64 -29.80
CA SER A 464 12.98 -8.64 -30.45
C SER A 464 12.87 -8.24 -31.94
N PRO A 465 13.98 -7.98 -32.65
CA PRO A 465 13.96 -7.75 -34.10
C PRO A 465 13.38 -8.91 -34.93
N ASP A 466 13.33 -10.13 -34.35
CA ASP A 466 12.76 -11.32 -34.97
C ASP A 466 11.24 -11.41 -34.75
N THR A 467 10.73 -11.09 -33.55
CA THR A 467 9.29 -11.13 -33.23
C THR A 467 8.56 -9.83 -33.58
N ASN A 468 9.25 -8.70 -33.57
CA ASN A 468 8.71 -7.36 -33.80
C ASN A 468 9.47 -6.65 -34.94
N ALA A 469 8.90 -6.71 -36.15
CA ALA A 469 9.46 -6.07 -37.34
C ALA A 469 9.69 -4.55 -37.20
N SER A 470 8.94 -3.86 -36.34
CA SER A 470 9.13 -2.43 -36.07
C SER A 470 10.44 -2.13 -35.30
N MET A 471 11.13 -3.14 -34.77
CA MET A 471 12.44 -3.01 -34.11
C MET A 471 13.63 -3.15 -35.07
N LYS A 472 13.43 -3.64 -36.30
CA LYS A 472 14.51 -3.84 -37.29
C LYS A 472 15.32 -2.58 -37.63
N PRO A 473 14.76 -1.35 -37.67
CA PRO A 473 15.54 -0.12 -37.83
C PRO A 473 16.53 0.18 -36.69
N PHE A 474 16.48 -0.56 -35.58
CA PHE A 474 17.37 -0.43 -34.44
C PHE A 474 18.31 -1.64 -34.28
N ALA A 475 18.58 -2.40 -35.35
CA ALA A 475 19.42 -3.60 -35.30
C ALA A 475 20.80 -3.34 -34.69
N ASP A 476 21.45 -2.21 -35.02
CA ASP A 476 22.75 -1.81 -34.45
C ASP A 476 22.68 -1.47 -32.95
N SER A 477 21.48 -1.20 -32.43
CA SER A 477 21.21 -1.01 -31.00
C SER A 477 20.85 -2.32 -30.28
N TRP A 478 20.68 -3.43 -30.99
CA TRP A 478 20.37 -4.74 -30.41
C TRP A 478 21.65 -5.58 -30.22
N PRO A 479 21.82 -6.31 -29.09
CA PRO A 479 23.01 -7.13 -28.88
C PRO A 479 23.12 -8.28 -29.90
N GLY A 480 24.27 -8.38 -30.59
CA GLY A 480 24.53 -9.35 -31.65
C GLY A 480 25.99 -9.83 -31.69
N GLY A 481 26.29 -10.74 -32.62
CA GLY A 481 27.58 -11.45 -32.66
C GLY A 481 27.85 -12.20 -31.35
N ASP A 482 29.08 -12.11 -30.84
CA ASP A 482 29.49 -12.70 -29.55
C ASP A 482 28.76 -12.09 -28.33
N LYS A 483 28.01 -11.00 -28.53
CA LYS A 483 27.17 -10.34 -27.51
C LYS A 483 25.67 -10.60 -27.72
N LYS A 484 25.28 -11.56 -28.57
CA LYS A 484 23.87 -11.93 -28.76
C LYS A 484 23.25 -12.40 -27.43
N LEU A 485 22.08 -11.87 -27.09
CA LEU A 485 21.33 -12.26 -25.90
C LEU A 485 21.06 -13.77 -25.87
N THR A 486 21.19 -14.39 -24.70
CA THR A 486 20.74 -15.78 -24.50
C THR A 486 19.21 -15.88 -24.44
N ASP A 487 18.69 -17.10 -24.42
CA ASP A 487 17.28 -17.43 -24.14
C ASP A 487 16.71 -16.79 -22.85
N GLN A 488 17.58 -16.31 -21.96
CA GLN A 488 17.22 -15.65 -20.69
C GLN A 488 17.75 -14.21 -20.58
N GLY A 489 18.54 -13.76 -21.57
CA GLY A 489 19.10 -12.42 -21.63
C GLY A 489 18.06 -11.37 -21.97
N HIS A 490 18.10 -10.22 -21.29
CA HIS A 490 17.16 -9.11 -21.51
C HIS A 490 17.83 -7.74 -21.61
N LEU A 491 17.13 -6.82 -22.28
CA LEU A 491 17.58 -5.51 -22.72
C LEU A 491 16.55 -4.42 -22.35
N LEU A 492 17.06 -3.33 -21.77
CA LEU A 492 16.37 -2.04 -21.67
C LEU A 492 17.27 -0.98 -22.29
N ARG A 493 16.90 -0.40 -23.43
CA ARG A 493 17.78 0.55 -24.15
C ARG A 493 17.05 1.73 -24.78
N SER A 494 17.43 2.93 -24.36
CA SER A 494 17.00 4.20 -24.97
C SER A 494 17.47 4.29 -26.43
N VAL A 495 16.57 4.68 -27.32
CA VAL A 495 16.85 4.92 -28.76
C VAL A 495 16.08 6.15 -29.24
N THR A 496 16.39 6.64 -30.45
CA THR A 496 15.69 7.78 -31.06
C THR A 496 14.78 7.31 -32.19
N HIS A 497 13.46 7.50 -32.06
CA HIS A 497 12.50 7.24 -33.13
C HIS A 497 11.94 8.55 -33.68
N LYS A 498 12.12 8.83 -34.98
CA LYS A 498 11.64 10.07 -35.65
C LYS A 498 12.02 11.35 -34.86
N ASN A 499 13.27 11.45 -34.42
CA ASN A 499 13.82 12.54 -33.60
C ASN A 499 13.18 12.70 -32.20
N LYS A 500 12.44 11.71 -31.68
CA LYS A 500 11.89 11.68 -30.32
C LYS A 500 12.50 10.53 -29.48
N PRO A 501 12.55 10.68 -28.14
CA PRO A 501 12.84 9.60 -27.20
C PRO A 501 11.95 8.37 -27.41
N ALA A 502 12.58 7.20 -27.48
CA ALA A 502 11.92 5.90 -27.47
C ALA A 502 12.75 4.89 -26.66
N LEU A 503 12.15 3.76 -26.32
CA LEU A 503 12.76 2.70 -25.52
C LEU A 503 12.56 1.34 -26.18
N LEU A 504 13.61 0.51 -26.22
CA LEU A 504 13.52 -0.91 -26.53
C LEU A 504 13.41 -1.70 -25.21
N ILE A 505 12.43 -2.59 -25.11
CA ILE A 505 12.26 -3.55 -24.01
C ILE A 505 12.12 -4.94 -24.62
N GLY A 506 13.03 -5.87 -24.30
CA GLY A 506 13.00 -7.19 -24.92
C GLY A 506 14.01 -8.17 -24.35
N GLY A 507 13.98 -9.40 -24.86
CA GLY A 507 15.01 -10.40 -24.56
C GLY A 507 15.26 -11.36 -25.71
N GLY A 508 16.19 -12.30 -25.50
CA GLY A 508 16.48 -13.37 -26.46
C GLY A 508 15.41 -14.47 -26.54
N SER A 509 14.33 -14.35 -25.75
CA SER A 509 13.13 -15.19 -25.84
C SER A 509 11.88 -14.42 -25.35
N PRO A 510 10.66 -14.92 -25.63
CA PRO A 510 9.42 -14.30 -25.14
C PRO A 510 9.32 -14.22 -23.61
N VAL A 511 9.87 -15.19 -22.87
CA VAL A 511 9.87 -15.15 -21.40
C VAL A 511 10.90 -14.13 -20.88
N ALA A 512 12.04 -13.98 -21.55
CA ALA A 512 13.00 -12.92 -21.26
C ALA A 512 12.44 -11.52 -21.59
N THR A 513 11.60 -11.37 -22.64
CA THR A 513 10.84 -10.13 -22.90
C THR A 513 9.85 -9.80 -21.76
N TYR A 514 9.20 -10.80 -21.16
CA TYR A 514 8.37 -10.58 -19.96
C TYR A 514 9.21 -10.13 -18.75
N TRP A 515 10.38 -10.73 -18.55
CA TRP A 515 11.33 -10.31 -17.51
C TRP A 515 11.91 -8.90 -17.75
N ALA A 516 12.09 -8.50 -19.01
CA ALA A 516 12.49 -7.14 -19.37
C ALA A 516 11.45 -6.09 -18.93
N VAL A 517 10.15 -6.38 -19.13
CA VAL A 517 9.07 -5.51 -18.61
C VAL A 517 9.04 -5.48 -17.08
N ALA A 518 9.27 -6.62 -16.41
CA ALA A 518 9.38 -6.65 -14.95
C ALA A 518 10.57 -5.82 -14.44
N GLU A 519 11.71 -5.84 -15.14
CA GLU A 519 12.88 -5.01 -14.80
C GLU A 519 12.62 -3.52 -15.05
N PHE A 520 11.91 -3.17 -16.13
CA PHE A 520 11.48 -1.78 -16.33
C PHE A 520 10.56 -1.31 -15.20
N GLY A 521 9.58 -2.12 -14.78
CA GLY A 521 8.76 -1.85 -13.60
C GLY A 521 9.59 -1.67 -12.32
N HIS A 522 10.64 -2.46 -12.14
CA HIS A 522 11.59 -2.29 -11.04
C HIS A 522 12.31 -0.92 -11.08
N HIS A 523 12.74 -0.47 -12.27
CA HIS A 523 13.30 0.89 -12.47
C HIS A 523 12.27 2.01 -12.24
N LEU A 524 10.97 1.77 -12.45
CA LEU A 524 9.91 2.70 -12.05
C LEU A 524 9.73 2.77 -10.52
N GLY A 525 10.31 1.85 -9.75
CA GLY A 525 10.17 1.75 -8.30
C GLY A 525 9.09 0.75 -7.84
N ILE A 526 8.47 0.02 -8.76
CA ILE A 526 7.48 -1.04 -8.45
C ILE A 526 8.18 -2.22 -7.77
N ARG A 527 7.53 -2.87 -6.80
CA ARG A 527 8.07 -4.04 -6.08
C ARG A 527 7.09 -5.21 -6.14
N SER A 528 7.49 -6.26 -6.84
CA SER A 528 6.77 -7.53 -6.91
C SER A 528 6.89 -8.31 -5.61
N MET A 529 5.75 -8.63 -5.01
CA MET A 529 5.57 -9.47 -3.82
C MET A 529 4.63 -10.63 -4.20
N PHE A 530 4.68 -11.76 -3.49
CA PHE A 530 3.91 -12.97 -3.86
C PHE A 530 2.39 -12.78 -3.99
N PHE A 531 1.84 -11.76 -3.31
CA PHE A 531 0.42 -11.45 -3.30
C PHE A 531 0.04 -10.15 -4.03
N GLY A 532 0.98 -9.54 -4.76
CA GLY A 532 0.72 -8.34 -5.57
C GLY A 532 1.97 -7.51 -5.83
N ASP A 533 1.88 -6.57 -6.78
CA ASP A 533 2.87 -5.51 -6.87
C ASP A 533 2.52 -4.42 -5.85
N LEU A 534 3.52 -3.80 -5.23
CA LEU A 534 3.37 -2.46 -4.64
C LEU A 534 3.97 -1.41 -5.58
N ASP A 535 3.20 -0.36 -5.83
CA ASP A 535 3.62 0.80 -6.63
C ASP A 535 4.43 1.81 -5.79
N PRO A 536 5.35 2.58 -6.41
CA PRO A 536 6.16 3.57 -5.71
C PRO A 536 5.31 4.70 -5.12
N ILE A 537 5.67 5.13 -3.90
CA ILE A 537 5.08 6.31 -3.24
C ILE A 537 5.36 7.60 -4.02
N SER A 538 6.55 7.69 -4.61
CA SER A 538 7.06 8.86 -5.31
C SER A 538 7.77 8.39 -6.58
N PRO A 539 7.03 8.13 -7.67
CA PRO A 539 7.61 7.60 -8.88
C PRO A 539 8.67 8.55 -9.48
N PRO A 540 9.74 8.01 -10.09
CA PRO A 540 10.73 8.83 -10.77
C PRO A 540 10.09 9.57 -11.95
N PRO A 541 10.57 10.77 -12.35
CA PRO A 541 9.97 11.50 -13.47
C PRO A 541 10.00 10.70 -14.77
N PHE A 542 8.84 10.50 -15.40
CA PHE A 542 8.72 9.69 -16.63
C PHE A 542 9.67 10.17 -17.73
N LYS A 543 10.59 9.30 -18.14
CA LYS A 543 11.62 9.54 -19.17
C LYS A 543 11.92 8.21 -19.87
N LEU A 544 12.15 8.27 -21.19
CA LEU A 544 12.62 7.13 -21.99
C LEU A 544 14.11 7.23 -22.36
N ASN A 545 14.82 8.27 -21.88
CA ASN A 545 16.23 8.54 -22.15
C ASN A 545 17.12 8.13 -20.96
N GLY A 546 18.33 7.64 -21.25
CA GLY A 546 19.35 7.32 -20.25
C GLY A 546 19.27 5.91 -19.66
N LEU A 547 18.46 5.02 -20.26
CA LEU A 547 18.43 3.61 -19.92
C LEU A 547 19.34 2.84 -20.89
N ASP A 548 20.33 2.13 -20.34
CA ASP A 548 21.08 1.11 -21.08
C ASP A 548 21.45 -0.03 -20.11
N ALA A 549 20.65 -1.08 -20.12
CA ALA A 549 20.85 -2.28 -19.30
C ALA A 549 20.78 -3.54 -20.19
N VAL A 550 21.79 -4.40 -20.03
CA VAL A 550 21.83 -5.76 -20.61
C VAL A 550 22.08 -6.72 -19.45
N LEU A 551 21.16 -7.65 -19.23
CA LEU A 551 21.18 -8.56 -18.08
C LEU A 551 21.11 -10.01 -18.56
N GLU A 552 22.12 -10.80 -18.19
CA GLU A 552 22.25 -12.24 -18.47
C GLU A 552 22.31 -13.02 -17.14
N PRO A 553 21.73 -14.22 -17.03
CA PRO A 553 21.70 -14.95 -15.77
C PRO A 553 23.05 -15.60 -15.46
N MET A 554 23.56 -15.37 -14.24
CA MET A 554 24.61 -16.22 -13.66
C MET A 554 24.07 -17.58 -13.21
N MET A 555 22.81 -17.62 -12.75
CA MET A 555 22.13 -18.85 -12.31
C MET A 555 21.03 -19.18 -13.31
N ARG A 556 21.28 -20.11 -14.24
CA ARG A 556 20.36 -20.44 -15.36
C ARG A 556 19.10 -21.19 -14.93
N THR A 557 19.07 -21.75 -13.71
CA THR A 557 17.85 -22.26 -13.07
C THR A 557 17.57 -21.54 -11.75
N ARG A 558 16.32 -21.12 -11.59
CA ARG A 558 15.82 -20.41 -10.40
C ARG A 558 14.46 -21.04 -10.09
N SER A 559 14.47 -22.07 -9.25
CA SER A 559 13.30 -22.90 -8.93
C SER A 559 12.66 -22.54 -7.59
N TRP A 560 11.35 -22.75 -7.46
CA TRP A 560 10.59 -22.59 -6.22
C TRP A 560 9.75 -23.84 -5.94
N ARG A 561 9.95 -24.47 -4.78
CA ARG A 561 9.21 -25.66 -4.37
C ARG A 561 7.97 -25.30 -3.54
N PHE A 562 6.82 -25.75 -4.02
CA PHE A 562 5.56 -25.76 -3.27
C PHE A 562 5.34 -27.11 -2.58
N ASN A 563 4.70 -27.07 -1.41
CA ASN A 563 4.26 -28.24 -0.67
C ASN A 563 2.73 -28.39 -0.80
N LEU A 564 2.27 -29.53 -1.30
CA LEU A 564 0.86 -29.90 -1.48
C LEU A 564 0.56 -31.24 -0.75
N THR A 565 1.15 -31.50 0.41
CA THR A 565 0.95 -32.78 1.15
C THR A 565 -0.41 -32.94 1.84
N SER A 566 -1.32 -31.96 1.73
CA SER A 566 -2.59 -31.96 2.45
C SER A 566 -3.64 -31.02 1.83
N MET A 567 -4.91 -31.42 1.92
CA MET A 567 -6.08 -30.63 1.54
C MET A 567 -6.58 -29.66 2.63
N SER A 568 -6.17 -29.79 3.91
CA SER A 568 -6.91 -29.15 5.04
C SER A 568 -6.08 -28.33 6.04
N ASP A 569 -4.78 -28.14 5.81
CA ASP A 569 -3.88 -27.37 6.69
C ASP A 569 -3.11 -26.28 5.91
N ALA A 570 -1.97 -25.78 6.41
CA ALA A 570 -1.18 -24.76 5.73
C ALA A 570 -0.73 -25.14 4.29
N ALA A 571 -0.73 -26.42 3.91
CA ALA A 571 -0.46 -26.87 2.54
C ALA A 571 -1.68 -26.80 1.58
N ALA A 572 -2.85 -26.34 2.06
CA ALA A 572 -4.11 -26.28 1.31
C ALA A 572 -4.20 -25.14 0.26
N TRP A 573 -3.16 -24.98 -0.57
CA TRP A 573 -3.04 -23.93 -1.59
C TRP A 573 -4.16 -23.96 -2.64
N SER A 574 -4.86 -22.83 -2.83
CA SER A 574 -5.89 -22.71 -3.88
C SER A 574 -5.29 -22.39 -5.24
N LEU A 575 -6.01 -22.74 -6.33
CA LEU A 575 -5.59 -22.37 -7.70
C LEU A 575 -5.44 -20.85 -7.89
N SER A 576 -6.23 -20.05 -7.17
CA SER A 576 -6.10 -18.59 -7.12
C SER A 576 -4.79 -18.13 -6.47
N ASP A 577 -4.39 -18.76 -5.35
CA ASP A 577 -3.10 -18.47 -4.71
C ASP A 577 -1.96 -18.81 -5.68
N PHE A 578 -1.95 -20.02 -6.24
CA PHE A 578 -0.94 -20.46 -7.21
C PHE A 578 -0.81 -19.52 -8.40
N ARG A 579 -1.92 -19.06 -8.99
CA ARG A 579 -1.90 -18.13 -10.14
C ARG A 579 -1.34 -16.75 -9.80
N SER A 580 -1.62 -16.25 -8.59
CA SER A 580 -1.01 -15.01 -8.08
C SER A 580 0.50 -15.18 -7.94
N VAL A 581 0.91 -16.23 -7.23
CA VAL A 581 2.31 -16.50 -6.87
C VAL A 581 3.16 -16.83 -8.09
N LEU A 582 2.65 -17.62 -9.04
CA LEU A 582 3.34 -17.93 -10.30
C LEU A 582 3.64 -16.67 -11.12
N ARG A 583 2.68 -15.74 -11.22
CA ARG A 583 2.90 -14.45 -11.92
C ARG A 583 4.00 -13.64 -11.25
N GLN A 584 4.06 -13.66 -9.93
CA GLN A 584 5.06 -12.90 -9.16
C GLN A 584 6.44 -13.58 -9.19
N LEU A 585 6.50 -14.91 -9.12
CA LEU A 585 7.71 -15.70 -9.43
C LEU A 585 8.23 -15.40 -10.84
N ALA A 586 7.35 -15.30 -11.85
CA ALA A 586 7.73 -14.92 -13.21
C ALA A 586 8.30 -13.50 -13.28
N LYS A 587 7.71 -12.51 -12.59
CA LYS A 587 8.30 -11.15 -12.49
C LYS A 587 9.64 -11.14 -11.77
N LEU A 588 9.77 -11.94 -10.71
CA LEU A 588 11.03 -12.24 -10.01
C LEU A 588 11.97 -13.19 -10.81
N LYS A 589 11.68 -13.40 -12.10
CA LYS A 589 12.51 -14.15 -13.07
C LYS A 589 12.75 -15.63 -12.72
N PHE A 590 12.00 -16.21 -11.78
CA PHE A 590 12.01 -17.66 -11.55
C PHE A 590 11.49 -18.38 -12.80
N ASN A 591 12.14 -19.49 -13.16
CA ASN A 591 11.87 -20.22 -14.41
C ASN A 591 11.49 -21.70 -14.20
N ARG A 592 11.50 -22.17 -12.95
CA ARG A 592 11.04 -23.50 -12.54
C ARG A 592 10.17 -23.42 -11.29
N ILE A 593 9.23 -24.35 -11.16
CA ILE A 593 8.61 -24.70 -9.89
C ILE A 593 8.65 -26.22 -9.69
N SER A 594 8.74 -26.63 -8.44
CA SER A 594 8.63 -28.03 -8.02
C SER A 594 7.39 -28.21 -7.15
N VAL A 595 6.64 -29.30 -7.36
CA VAL A 595 5.43 -29.63 -6.61
C VAL A 595 5.71 -30.87 -5.76
N GLU A 596 5.81 -30.72 -4.44
CA GLU A 596 6.10 -31.81 -3.50
C GLU A 596 4.83 -32.32 -2.82
N PHE A 597 4.58 -33.64 -2.95
CA PHE A 597 3.48 -34.32 -2.25
C PHE A 597 3.81 -35.79 -1.93
N ILE A 598 3.08 -36.34 -0.95
CA ILE A 598 3.12 -37.75 -0.59
C ILE A 598 2.39 -38.62 -1.61
N ALA A 599 2.81 -39.88 -1.77
CA ALA A 599 2.17 -40.84 -2.67
C ALA A 599 0.67 -41.13 -2.37
N GLY A 600 0.23 -40.82 -1.14
CA GLY A 600 -1.16 -40.88 -0.72
C GLY A 600 -2.04 -39.71 -1.20
N ALA A 601 -1.46 -38.65 -1.75
CA ALA A 601 -2.20 -37.46 -2.19
C ALA A 601 -3.10 -37.74 -3.42
N PRO A 602 -4.15 -36.94 -3.68
CA PRO A 602 -5.19 -37.22 -4.68
C PRO A 602 -4.78 -36.88 -6.13
N PHE A 603 -3.49 -36.89 -6.47
CA PHE A 603 -2.99 -36.44 -7.78
C PHE A 603 -2.85 -37.54 -8.84
N VAL A 604 -2.94 -38.83 -8.49
CA VAL A 604 -2.80 -39.93 -9.45
C VAL A 604 -3.62 -41.15 -9.04
N HIS A 605 -4.14 -41.87 -10.02
CA HIS A 605 -4.74 -43.19 -9.84
C HIS A 605 -3.91 -44.24 -10.57
N PHE A 606 -3.68 -45.40 -9.96
CA PHE A 606 -2.97 -46.53 -10.57
C PHE A 606 -3.45 -47.86 -9.97
N GLU A 607 -3.16 -48.93 -10.69
CA GLU A 607 -3.44 -50.32 -10.32
C GLU A 607 -2.20 -51.16 -10.64
N TYR A 608 -1.88 -52.13 -9.80
CA TYR A 608 -0.78 -53.07 -10.03
C TYR A 608 -1.08 -54.43 -9.40
N ALA A 609 -0.79 -55.52 -10.12
CA ALA A 609 -1.01 -56.90 -9.68
C ALA A 609 -2.45 -57.19 -9.17
N GLY A 610 -3.46 -56.50 -9.71
CA GLY A 610 -4.87 -56.62 -9.28
C GLY A 610 -5.22 -55.84 -8.00
N VAL A 611 -4.24 -55.16 -7.38
CA VAL A 611 -4.48 -54.19 -6.30
C VAL A 611 -4.71 -52.83 -6.95
N LYS A 612 -5.96 -52.36 -6.90
CA LYS A 612 -6.37 -51.04 -7.38
C LYS A 612 -6.25 -50.01 -6.26
N ARG A 613 -5.70 -48.83 -6.53
CA ARG A 613 -5.70 -47.72 -5.56
C ARG A 613 -7.15 -47.30 -5.25
N GLN A 614 -7.51 -47.25 -3.97
CA GLN A 614 -8.84 -46.90 -3.47
C GLN A 614 -8.80 -45.86 -2.34
N THR A 615 -7.63 -45.50 -1.81
CA THR A 615 -7.49 -44.54 -0.72
C THR A 615 -6.81 -43.22 -1.13
N VAL A 616 -7.25 -42.12 -0.50
CA VAL A 616 -6.49 -40.86 -0.40
C VAL A 616 -5.99 -40.78 1.04
N MET A 617 -4.66 -40.77 1.21
CA MET A 617 -4.00 -40.87 2.51
C MET A 617 -3.24 -39.57 2.76
N GLU A 618 -3.76 -38.76 3.69
CA GLU A 618 -3.19 -37.47 4.07
C GLU A 618 -3.17 -37.30 5.60
N PRO A 619 -2.32 -36.42 6.16
CA PRO A 619 -2.24 -36.22 7.61
C PRO A 619 -3.55 -35.67 8.22
N SER A 620 -4.30 -34.90 7.44
CA SER A 620 -5.36 -33.98 7.90
C SER A 620 -6.68 -34.22 7.13
N TYR A 621 -7.11 -35.48 7.04
CA TYR A 621 -8.16 -35.94 6.10
C TYR A 621 -9.55 -35.29 6.26
N SER A 622 -9.86 -34.76 7.45
CA SER A 622 -11.13 -34.07 7.72
C SER A 622 -11.01 -32.57 7.39
N PRO A 623 -11.97 -31.98 6.66
CA PRO A 623 -12.14 -30.53 6.60
C PRO A 623 -12.25 -29.97 8.02
N ILE A 624 -11.35 -29.07 8.40
CA ILE A 624 -11.25 -28.58 9.77
C ILE A 624 -12.48 -27.73 10.09
N SER A 625 -13.17 -28.02 11.21
CA SER A 625 -14.25 -27.15 11.66
C SER A 625 -13.69 -25.78 12.01
N VAL A 626 -14.29 -24.71 11.47
CA VAL A 626 -13.97 -23.32 11.82
C VAL A 626 -15.23 -22.55 12.25
N ALA A 627 -16.32 -23.27 12.52
CA ALA A 627 -17.60 -22.73 12.96
C ALA A 627 -17.58 -22.32 14.46
N GLY A 628 -18.65 -21.66 14.91
CA GLY A 628 -18.76 -21.15 16.28
C GLY A 628 -17.67 -20.12 16.61
N ASP A 629 -17.26 -20.10 17.87
CA ASP A 629 -16.23 -19.20 18.41
C ASP A 629 -14.81 -19.74 18.16
N THR A 630 -14.46 -19.87 16.88
CA THR A 630 -13.13 -20.25 16.40
C THR A 630 -12.24 -19.01 16.30
N SER A 631 -11.13 -18.97 17.04
CA SER A 631 -10.23 -17.80 17.08
C SER A 631 -9.65 -17.47 15.70
N GLY A 632 -9.62 -16.18 15.37
CA GLY A 632 -9.33 -15.70 14.01
C GLY A 632 -10.50 -15.82 13.02
N ARG A 633 -11.72 -16.14 13.47
CA ARG A 633 -12.96 -16.38 12.67
C ARG A 633 -13.09 -15.52 11.40
N ARG A 634 -12.77 -14.22 11.50
CA ARG A 634 -12.88 -13.22 10.44
C ARG A 634 -12.13 -13.61 9.15
N ALA A 635 -10.99 -14.30 9.25
CA ALA A 635 -10.20 -14.73 8.09
C ALA A 635 -10.93 -15.73 7.16
N PHE A 636 -11.94 -16.44 7.67
CA PHE A 636 -12.68 -17.49 6.95
C PHE A 636 -13.95 -17.01 6.25
N GLY A 637 -14.28 -15.72 6.28
CA GLY A 637 -15.40 -15.14 5.51
C GLY A 637 -16.78 -15.76 5.79
N GLY A 638 -16.98 -16.39 6.96
CA GLY A 638 -18.22 -17.09 7.32
C GLY A 638 -18.27 -18.58 6.98
N ALA A 639 -17.31 -19.14 6.23
CA ALA A 639 -17.22 -20.58 5.94
C ALA A 639 -17.27 -21.42 7.24
N LYS A 640 -17.93 -22.58 7.23
CA LYS A 640 -18.08 -23.45 8.43
C LYS A 640 -16.98 -24.51 8.56
N LEU A 641 -16.41 -24.91 7.44
CA LEU A 641 -15.30 -25.86 7.33
C LEU A 641 -14.16 -25.20 6.55
N PHE A 642 -12.92 -25.49 6.91
CA PHE A 642 -11.73 -25.15 6.14
C PHE A 642 -11.21 -26.39 5.40
N VAL A 643 -10.99 -26.21 4.10
CA VAL A 643 -10.38 -27.17 3.16
C VAL A 643 -9.98 -26.39 1.91
N ASN A 644 -9.03 -26.93 1.13
CA ASN A 644 -8.70 -26.43 -0.20
C ASN A 644 -9.98 -26.37 -1.07
N PRO A 645 -10.32 -25.20 -1.66
CA PRO A 645 -11.57 -25.02 -2.41
C PRO A 645 -11.83 -26.06 -3.52
N ALA A 646 -10.78 -26.61 -4.13
CA ALA A 646 -10.92 -27.65 -5.16
C ALA A 646 -11.59 -28.94 -4.66
N PHE A 647 -11.57 -29.21 -3.35
CA PHE A 647 -12.05 -30.45 -2.74
C PHE A 647 -13.29 -30.29 -1.86
N ALA A 648 -13.79 -29.06 -1.68
CA ALA A 648 -14.84 -28.72 -0.70
C ALA A 648 -16.14 -29.53 -0.85
N GLU A 649 -16.53 -29.87 -2.09
CA GLU A 649 -17.72 -30.65 -2.39
C GLU A 649 -17.45 -32.16 -2.53
N THR A 650 -16.18 -32.57 -2.64
CA THR A 650 -15.79 -33.98 -2.84
C THR A 650 -16.04 -34.84 -1.60
N ARG A 651 -16.53 -36.05 -1.81
CA ARG A 651 -16.85 -37.05 -0.78
C ARG A 651 -16.16 -38.37 -1.08
N THR A 652 -16.35 -38.91 -2.30
CA THR A 652 -15.82 -40.22 -2.73
C THR A 652 -14.34 -40.19 -3.10
N TYR A 653 -13.75 -41.35 -3.37
CA TYR A 653 -12.37 -41.49 -3.86
C TYR A 653 -12.22 -40.85 -5.25
N ASP A 654 -13.07 -41.22 -6.21
CA ASP A 654 -12.96 -40.79 -7.60
C ASP A 654 -13.19 -39.28 -7.77
N GLU A 655 -14.10 -38.69 -6.98
CA GLU A 655 -14.29 -37.23 -6.91
C GLU A 655 -13.01 -36.50 -6.47
N ARG A 656 -12.33 -37.01 -5.42
CA ARG A 656 -11.08 -36.43 -4.92
C ARG A 656 -9.95 -36.55 -5.94
N ILE A 657 -9.81 -37.72 -6.59
CA ILE A 657 -8.84 -37.91 -7.67
C ILE A 657 -9.11 -36.93 -8.82
N SER A 658 -10.36 -36.83 -9.28
CA SER A 658 -10.75 -35.92 -10.37
C SER A 658 -10.46 -34.45 -10.01
N ALA A 659 -10.76 -34.03 -8.78
CA ALA A 659 -10.44 -32.70 -8.27
C ALA A 659 -8.93 -32.43 -8.19
N GLY A 660 -8.14 -33.36 -7.65
CA GLY A 660 -6.69 -33.24 -7.53
C GLY A 660 -5.99 -33.20 -8.89
N GLN A 661 -6.41 -34.07 -9.82
CA GLN A 661 -5.96 -34.06 -11.21
C GLN A 661 -6.30 -32.74 -11.92
N SER A 662 -7.51 -32.22 -11.71
CA SER A 662 -7.92 -30.92 -12.28
C SER A 662 -7.10 -29.75 -11.73
N LEU A 663 -6.84 -29.73 -10.41
CA LEU A 663 -6.02 -28.71 -9.75
C LEU A 663 -4.58 -28.72 -10.28
N LEU A 664 -3.94 -29.89 -10.35
CA LEU A 664 -2.54 -29.99 -10.80
C LEU A 664 -2.39 -29.76 -12.31
N ARG A 665 -3.36 -30.18 -13.14
CA ARG A 665 -3.40 -29.80 -14.57
C ARG A 665 -3.53 -28.29 -14.75
N ALA A 666 -4.42 -27.63 -13.98
CA ALA A 666 -4.59 -26.19 -14.05
C ALA A 666 -3.36 -25.41 -13.52
N LEU A 667 -2.64 -25.96 -12.54
CA LEU A 667 -1.35 -25.44 -12.09
C LEU A 667 -0.28 -25.52 -13.18
N ILE A 668 -0.13 -26.69 -13.83
CA ILE A 668 0.85 -26.91 -14.90
C ILE A 668 0.58 -25.97 -16.09
N GLU A 669 -0.67 -25.83 -16.52
CA GLU A 669 -1.02 -24.93 -17.63
C GLU A 669 -0.77 -23.46 -17.25
N SER A 670 -1.13 -23.04 -16.03
CA SER A 670 -0.89 -21.65 -15.55
C SER A 670 0.60 -21.31 -15.43
N ALA A 671 1.47 -22.28 -15.13
CA ALA A 671 2.92 -22.10 -15.10
C ALA A 671 3.50 -22.01 -16.53
N LYS A 672 3.05 -22.90 -17.41
CA LYS A 672 3.40 -22.96 -18.84
C LYS A 672 3.02 -21.68 -19.59
N GLU A 673 1.86 -21.08 -19.30
CA GLU A 673 1.44 -19.76 -19.80
C GLU A 673 2.46 -18.65 -19.48
N LEU A 674 3.16 -18.77 -18.35
CA LEU A 674 4.18 -17.83 -17.86
C LEU A 674 5.62 -18.21 -18.26
N GLY A 675 5.81 -19.30 -19.02
CA GLY A 675 7.13 -19.82 -19.39
C GLY A 675 7.88 -20.49 -18.22
N ILE A 676 7.18 -20.85 -17.14
CA ILE A 676 7.72 -21.59 -15.99
C ILE A 676 7.60 -23.08 -16.26
N VAL A 677 8.73 -23.80 -16.14
CA VAL A 677 8.80 -25.26 -16.20
C VAL A 677 8.32 -25.87 -14.87
N VAL A 678 7.57 -26.97 -14.92
CA VAL A 678 7.06 -27.65 -13.72
C VAL A 678 7.71 -29.00 -13.53
N SER A 679 8.18 -29.27 -12.31
CA SER A 679 8.54 -30.60 -11.84
C SER A 679 7.57 -31.11 -10.78
N ILE A 680 7.48 -32.45 -10.66
CA ILE A 680 6.85 -33.13 -9.53
C ILE A 680 7.95 -33.76 -8.70
N THR A 681 8.02 -33.45 -7.39
CA THR A 681 8.88 -34.12 -6.42
C THR A 681 8.08 -35.15 -5.63
N THR A 682 8.45 -36.42 -5.72
CA THR A 682 7.90 -37.45 -4.81
C THR A 682 8.91 -38.57 -4.54
N SER A 683 8.60 -39.47 -3.61
CA SER A 683 9.47 -40.62 -3.31
C SER A 683 9.01 -41.85 -4.09
N PRO A 684 9.90 -42.51 -4.87
CA PRO A 684 9.50 -43.57 -5.80
C PRO A 684 9.09 -44.89 -5.11
N ALA A 685 9.40 -45.04 -3.82
CA ALA A 685 9.16 -46.24 -3.04
C ALA A 685 8.26 -45.97 -1.81
N ALA A 686 7.36 -44.99 -1.92
CA ALA A 686 6.28 -44.76 -0.98
C ALA A 686 4.94 -44.99 -1.70
N PHE A 687 4.06 -45.78 -1.11
CA PHE A 687 2.81 -46.23 -1.73
C PHE A 687 1.61 -46.07 -0.78
N PRO A 688 0.37 -46.00 -1.29
CA PRO A 688 -0.83 -46.20 -0.47
C PRO A 688 -0.80 -47.55 0.29
N ASN A 689 -1.43 -47.62 1.47
CA ASN A 689 -1.31 -48.79 2.34
C ASN A 689 -1.94 -50.07 1.75
N GLU A 690 -2.89 -49.98 0.81
CA GLU A 690 -3.44 -51.16 0.11
C GLU A 690 -2.36 -52.01 -0.61
N PHE A 691 -1.31 -51.37 -1.13
CA PHE A 691 -0.20 -52.04 -1.82
C PHE A 691 0.80 -52.73 -0.88
N ALA A 692 0.63 -52.62 0.45
CA ALA A 692 1.39 -53.41 1.42
C ALA A 692 1.16 -54.92 1.25
N SER A 693 0.04 -55.31 0.63
CA SER A 693 -0.26 -56.71 0.26
C SER A 693 0.60 -57.24 -0.89
N THR A 694 1.17 -56.35 -1.71
CA THR A 694 1.93 -56.70 -2.92
C THR A 694 3.43 -56.92 -2.62
N LEU A 695 3.91 -56.42 -1.47
CA LEU A 695 5.32 -56.34 -1.11
C LEU A 695 5.60 -56.96 0.28
N GLY A 696 6.88 -57.10 0.63
CA GLY A 696 7.32 -57.75 1.87
C GLY A 696 7.35 -56.84 3.10
N GLU A 697 8.36 -57.05 3.96
CA GLU A 697 8.55 -56.26 5.19
C GLU A 697 8.62 -54.75 4.94
N ARG A 698 8.06 -53.99 5.88
CA ARG A 698 8.15 -52.53 5.98
C ARG A 698 9.47 -52.12 6.67
N ASP A 699 10.07 -50.97 6.32
CA ASP A 699 11.18 -50.43 7.13
C ASP A 699 10.67 -49.89 8.50
N GLY A 700 11.58 -49.54 9.40
CA GLY A 700 11.36 -49.34 10.84
C GLY A 700 10.24 -48.38 11.30
N ALA A 701 9.94 -48.48 12.60
CA ALA A 701 8.64 -48.11 13.18
C ALA A 701 8.33 -46.59 13.31
N GLY A 702 7.03 -46.28 13.20
CA GLY A 702 6.35 -45.24 13.99
C GLY A 702 6.52 -43.77 13.58
N GLY A 703 5.61 -43.24 12.76
CA GLY A 703 5.58 -41.80 12.43
C GLY A 703 4.64 -41.50 11.26
N ARG A 704 4.95 -40.48 10.43
CA ARG A 704 4.30 -40.26 9.11
C ARG A 704 4.29 -41.52 8.23
N ALA A 705 5.20 -42.47 8.50
CA ALA A 705 5.18 -43.82 7.94
C ALA A 705 3.84 -44.56 8.11
N SER A 706 2.93 -44.20 9.02
CA SER A 706 1.59 -44.84 9.07
C SER A 706 0.71 -44.51 7.87
N LEU A 707 0.92 -43.36 7.22
CA LEU A 707 0.08 -42.85 6.13
C LEU A 707 0.43 -43.47 4.76
N VAL A 708 1.67 -43.92 4.58
CA VAL A 708 2.15 -44.55 3.34
C VAL A 708 3.00 -45.79 3.67
N PHE A 709 2.87 -46.83 2.87
CA PHE A 709 3.72 -48.00 2.94
C PHE A 709 5.07 -47.72 2.26
N THR A 710 6.17 -47.87 3.01
CA THR A 710 7.54 -47.90 2.48
C THR A 710 8.13 -49.29 2.75
N PRO A 711 8.48 -50.06 1.71
CA PRO A 711 9.10 -51.38 1.88
C PRO A 711 10.53 -51.25 2.41
N LYS A 712 11.04 -52.32 3.00
CA LYS A 712 12.41 -52.46 3.47
C LYS A 712 13.38 -52.67 2.29
N ILE A 713 13.91 -51.57 1.76
CA ILE A 713 14.85 -51.58 0.63
C ILE A 713 16.24 -51.99 1.09
N THR A 714 16.77 -53.09 0.52
CA THR A 714 18.19 -53.48 0.63
C THR A 714 19.00 -52.94 -0.56
N SER A 715 20.34 -53.00 -0.47
CA SER A 715 21.25 -52.63 -1.57
C SER A 715 20.95 -53.40 -2.87
N ASP A 716 20.63 -54.68 -2.74
CA ASP A 716 20.52 -55.66 -3.81
C ASP A 716 19.06 -56.08 -4.10
N SER A 717 18.12 -55.14 -4.00
CA SER A 717 16.69 -55.39 -4.21
C SER A 717 16.36 -55.76 -5.67
N LYS A 718 16.46 -57.05 -5.97
CA LYS A 718 15.97 -57.70 -7.20
C LYS A 718 14.47 -58.03 -7.13
N ASP A 719 13.68 -57.31 -6.33
CA ASP A 719 12.25 -57.58 -6.22
C ASP A 719 11.49 -56.99 -7.41
N GLU A 720 11.17 -57.84 -8.38
CA GLU A 720 10.41 -57.46 -9.58
C GLU A 720 8.99 -56.96 -9.25
N ARG A 721 8.42 -57.29 -8.08
CA ARG A 721 7.14 -56.70 -7.63
C ARG A 721 7.30 -55.26 -7.16
N LEU A 722 8.39 -54.96 -6.44
CA LEU A 722 8.72 -53.58 -6.08
C LEU A 722 8.95 -52.75 -7.35
N LYS A 723 9.80 -53.25 -8.25
CA LYS A 723 10.07 -52.61 -9.54
C LYS A 723 8.80 -52.36 -10.36
N GLY A 724 7.92 -53.36 -10.49
CA GLY A 724 6.66 -53.23 -11.20
C GLY A 724 5.68 -52.23 -10.56
N LEU A 725 5.62 -52.17 -9.22
CA LEU A 725 4.79 -51.20 -8.51
C LEU A 725 5.32 -49.76 -8.65
N VAL A 726 6.64 -49.56 -8.50
CA VAL A 726 7.32 -48.29 -8.80
C VAL A 726 6.98 -47.83 -10.22
N LYS A 727 7.04 -48.76 -11.20
CA LYS A 727 6.73 -48.49 -12.60
C LYS A 727 5.28 -48.04 -12.81
N ALA A 728 4.31 -48.80 -12.28
CA ALA A 728 2.89 -48.46 -12.41
C ALA A 728 2.57 -47.07 -11.83
N GLN A 729 3.20 -46.69 -10.71
CA GLN A 729 3.02 -45.38 -10.11
C GLN A 729 3.55 -44.24 -10.98
N TRP A 730 4.77 -44.34 -11.54
CA TRP A 730 5.34 -43.26 -12.36
C TRP A 730 4.74 -43.19 -13.77
N GLU A 731 4.43 -44.31 -14.41
CA GLU A 731 3.74 -44.30 -15.71
C GLU A 731 2.38 -43.60 -15.60
N ALA A 732 1.62 -43.88 -14.53
CA ALA A 732 0.35 -43.20 -14.26
C ALA A 732 0.51 -41.68 -14.05
N TYR A 733 1.61 -41.19 -13.46
CA TYR A 733 1.88 -39.74 -13.39
C TYR A 733 2.11 -39.16 -14.79
N LEU A 734 2.92 -39.79 -15.64
CA LEU A 734 3.22 -39.28 -16.99
C LEU A 734 1.99 -39.31 -17.91
N GLU A 735 1.13 -40.32 -17.77
CA GLU A 735 -0.12 -40.46 -18.53
C GLU A 735 -1.21 -39.50 -18.01
N THR A 736 -1.24 -39.23 -16.70
CA THR A 736 -2.13 -38.20 -16.12
C THR A 736 -1.70 -36.79 -16.50
N TYR A 737 -0.39 -36.52 -16.63
CA TYR A 737 0.18 -35.20 -16.86
C TYR A 737 1.14 -35.15 -18.08
N PRO A 738 0.66 -35.37 -19.32
CA PRO A 738 1.50 -35.41 -20.52
C PRO A 738 2.15 -34.05 -20.89
N ALA A 739 1.84 -32.98 -20.15
CA ALA A 739 2.46 -31.66 -20.28
C ALA A 739 3.63 -31.42 -19.30
N LEU A 740 3.92 -32.37 -18.40
CA LEU A 740 5.00 -32.29 -17.41
C LEU A 740 6.38 -32.41 -18.09
N GLN A 741 7.33 -31.55 -17.72
CA GLN A 741 8.65 -31.51 -18.35
C GLN A 741 9.79 -32.06 -17.47
N GLU A 742 9.60 -32.15 -16.14
CA GLU A 742 10.62 -32.63 -15.19
C GLU A 742 9.98 -33.52 -14.10
N PHE A 743 10.71 -34.52 -13.60
CA PHE A 743 10.23 -35.42 -12.55
C PHE A 743 11.36 -35.73 -11.55
N ASP A 744 11.20 -35.26 -10.31
CA ASP A 744 12.21 -35.28 -9.27
C ASP A 744 11.99 -36.46 -8.31
N VAL A 745 13.03 -37.28 -8.15
CA VAL A 745 12.95 -38.58 -7.49
C VAL A 745 13.64 -38.52 -6.13
N SER A 746 12.86 -38.45 -5.06
CA SER A 746 13.37 -38.35 -3.69
C SER A 746 13.61 -39.74 -3.09
N PHE A 747 14.85 -40.24 -3.22
CA PHE A 747 15.28 -41.46 -2.55
C PHE A 747 15.48 -41.24 -1.03
N PRO A 748 15.24 -42.25 -0.17
CA PRO A 748 15.67 -42.21 1.23
C PRO A 748 17.19 -42.14 1.35
N ALA A 749 17.73 -41.53 2.41
CA ALA A 749 19.19 -41.37 2.58
C ALA A 749 19.97 -42.71 2.68
N LYS A 750 19.31 -43.83 3.03
CA LYS A 750 19.88 -45.19 2.99
C LYS A 750 20.00 -45.78 1.55
N VAL A 751 19.51 -45.06 0.55
CA VAL A 751 19.36 -45.46 -0.86
C VAL A 751 20.17 -44.50 -1.77
N SER A 752 21.24 -43.93 -1.23
CA SER A 752 22.17 -43.08 -1.98
C SER A 752 22.86 -43.83 -3.13
N SER A 753 23.45 -43.07 -4.05
CA SER A 753 23.97 -43.53 -5.35
C SER A 753 24.90 -44.75 -5.24
N GLY A 754 24.38 -45.93 -5.59
CA GLY A 754 25.10 -47.20 -5.52
C GLY A 754 24.21 -48.45 -5.45
N ASN A 755 22.91 -48.31 -5.12
CA ASN A 755 22.02 -49.46 -5.01
C ASN A 755 21.38 -49.90 -6.34
N SER A 756 21.05 -51.19 -6.42
CA SER A 756 20.52 -51.84 -7.63
C SER A 756 19.12 -51.36 -8.03
N LEU A 757 18.27 -50.97 -7.06
CA LEU A 757 16.93 -50.46 -7.35
C LEU A 757 16.98 -49.07 -8.00
N GLY A 758 17.87 -48.19 -7.53
CA GLY A 758 18.12 -46.89 -8.14
C GLY A 758 18.66 -47.03 -9.55
N GLN A 759 19.68 -47.89 -9.76
CA GLN A 759 20.21 -48.18 -11.10
C GLN A 759 19.14 -48.72 -12.05
N TRP A 760 18.36 -49.73 -11.63
CA TRP A 760 17.26 -50.27 -12.43
C TRP A 760 16.21 -49.21 -12.79
N LEU A 761 15.87 -48.29 -11.87
CA LEU A 761 14.91 -47.24 -12.13
C LEU A 761 15.44 -46.22 -13.16
N ILE A 762 16.72 -45.84 -13.07
CA ILE A 762 17.40 -44.98 -14.05
C ILE A 762 17.40 -45.63 -15.44
N GLU A 763 17.76 -46.92 -15.52
CA GLU A 763 17.79 -47.67 -16.78
C GLU A 763 16.39 -47.83 -17.39
N SER A 764 15.38 -48.11 -16.56
CA SER A 764 13.98 -48.27 -17.00
C SER A 764 13.31 -46.96 -17.44
N LEU A 765 13.76 -45.82 -16.91
CA LEU A 765 13.29 -44.49 -17.32
C LEU A 765 14.01 -43.94 -18.56
N ARG A 766 15.15 -44.52 -18.94
CA ARG A 766 16.11 -43.96 -19.93
C ARG A 766 15.53 -43.69 -21.32
N GLU A 767 14.48 -44.40 -21.70
CA GLU A 767 13.79 -44.18 -22.98
C GLU A 767 12.87 -42.95 -22.94
N ARG A 768 12.17 -42.70 -21.83
CA ARG A 768 11.34 -41.50 -21.63
C ARG A 768 12.13 -40.30 -21.09
N SER A 769 13.33 -40.50 -20.52
CA SER A 769 14.20 -39.40 -20.04
C SER A 769 14.81 -38.54 -21.14
N ARG A 770 14.52 -38.82 -22.42
CA ARG A 770 14.82 -37.91 -23.54
C ARG A 770 13.92 -36.67 -23.56
N THR A 771 12.75 -36.73 -22.93
CA THR A 771 11.78 -35.63 -22.83
C THR A 771 11.53 -35.14 -21.41
N ILE A 772 12.07 -35.82 -20.39
CA ILE A 772 11.84 -35.52 -18.97
C ILE A 772 13.15 -35.54 -18.20
N ALA A 773 13.47 -34.45 -17.48
CA ALA A 773 14.62 -34.42 -16.59
C ALA A 773 14.38 -35.22 -15.31
N LEU A 774 15.39 -35.97 -14.87
CA LEU A 774 15.41 -36.75 -13.62
C LEU A 774 16.53 -36.27 -12.69
N ARG A 775 16.21 -36.01 -11.42
CA ARG A 775 17.19 -35.65 -10.37
C ARG A 775 16.97 -36.46 -9.10
N THR A 776 18.04 -36.62 -8.32
CA THR A 776 18.06 -37.15 -6.95
C THR A 776 18.67 -36.10 -6.01
N TRP A 777 18.39 -36.17 -4.71
CA TRP A 777 19.09 -35.32 -3.74
C TRP A 777 20.27 -36.04 -3.08
N SER A 778 21.29 -35.25 -2.71
CA SER A 778 22.48 -35.62 -1.95
C SER A 778 22.75 -34.56 -0.87
N ILE A 779 23.64 -34.86 0.08
CA ILE A 779 24.33 -33.86 0.90
C ILE A 779 25.80 -33.89 0.45
N GLU A 780 26.36 -32.75 0.13
CA GLU A 780 27.71 -32.61 -0.42
C GLU A 780 28.53 -31.60 0.40
N GLU A 781 29.86 -31.80 0.45
CA GLU A 781 30.79 -31.00 1.24
C GLU A 781 31.52 -29.96 0.37
N PHE A 782 31.49 -28.70 0.80
CA PHE A 782 32.07 -27.55 0.09
C PHE A 782 33.07 -26.81 0.99
N GLY A 783 34.07 -27.56 1.46
CA GLY A 783 34.94 -27.16 2.57
C GLY A 783 34.23 -27.39 3.90
N ASN A 784 34.28 -26.42 4.82
CA ASN A 784 33.64 -26.52 6.14
C ASN A 784 32.10 -26.28 6.09
N GLN A 785 31.43 -26.63 4.99
CA GLN A 785 30.01 -26.38 4.75
C GLN A 785 29.36 -27.58 4.06
N HIS A 786 28.23 -28.03 4.61
CA HIS A 786 27.41 -29.12 4.06
C HIS A 786 26.15 -28.53 3.43
N GLN A 787 25.91 -28.81 2.15
CA GLN A 787 24.74 -28.30 1.42
C GLN A 787 23.97 -29.44 0.76
N MET A 788 22.64 -29.34 0.74
CA MET A 788 21.81 -30.26 -0.05
C MET A 788 21.88 -29.90 -1.53
N VAL A 789 22.07 -30.91 -2.39
CA VAL A 789 22.19 -30.74 -3.84
C VAL A 789 21.19 -31.65 -4.55
N LEU A 790 20.47 -31.13 -5.54
CA LEU A 790 19.69 -31.90 -6.50
C LEU A 790 20.58 -32.18 -7.71
N ALA A 791 21.10 -33.40 -7.80
CA ALA A 791 21.98 -33.83 -8.88
C ALA A 791 21.21 -34.59 -9.98
N PRO A 792 21.62 -34.46 -11.26
CA PRO A 792 21.25 -35.41 -12.30
C PRO A 792 21.50 -36.84 -11.85
N VAL A 793 20.54 -37.75 -12.10
CA VAL A 793 20.79 -39.17 -11.82
C VAL A 793 21.65 -39.77 -12.92
N SER A 794 22.72 -40.49 -12.56
CA SER A 794 23.68 -41.06 -13.49
C SER A 794 23.87 -42.56 -13.24
N ALA A 795 24.17 -43.30 -14.32
CA ALA A 795 24.45 -44.72 -14.28
C ALA A 795 25.66 -45.02 -15.18
N ASN A 796 26.66 -45.74 -14.63
CA ASN A 796 27.89 -46.14 -15.33
C ASN A 796 28.59 -44.98 -16.08
N GLY A 797 28.66 -43.80 -15.44
CA GLY A 797 29.31 -42.61 -16.00
C GLY A 797 28.50 -41.84 -17.05
N VAL A 798 27.25 -42.23 -17.33
CA VAL A 798 26.35 -41.55 -18.27
C VAL A 798 25.20 -40.90 -17.51
N GLU A 799 25.01 -39.59 -17.68
CA GLU A 799 23.91 -38.82 -17.09
C GLU A 799 22.57 -39.07 -17.81
N ALA A 800 21.46 -39.03 -17.07
CA ALA A 800 20.12 -39.22 -17.61
C ALA A 800 19.54 -37.93 -18.22
N GLY A 801 19.90 -37.64 -19.47
CA GLY A 801 19.25 -36.60 -20.29
C GLY A 801 19.73 -35.17 -20.00
N HIS A 802 18.83 -34.20 -20.14
CA HIS A 802 19.14 -32.76 -20.01
C HIS A 802 19.13 -32.21 -18.57
N SER A 803 19.13 -33.11 -17.57
CA SER A 803 19.09 -32.75 -16.14
C SER A 803 20.23 -31.82 -15.72
N LYS A 804 19.93 -30.94 -14.76
CA LYS A 804 20.87 -29.92 -14.24
C LYS A 804 21.11 -30.05 -12.74
N ARG A 805 22.32 -29.68 -12.29
CA ARG A 805 22.69 -29.68 -10.86
C ARG A 805 22.15 -28.41 -10.21
N LEU A 806 21.41 -28.52 -9.10
CA LEU A 806 20.85 -27.37 -8.36
C LEU A 806 21.23 -27.44 -6.89
N LEU A 807 21.57 -26.32 -6.28
CA LEU A 807 21.60 -26.23 -4.81
C LEU A 807 20.18 -26.18 -4.26
N LEU A 808 19.84 -27.08 -3.33
CA LEU A 808 18.57 -27.03 -2.62
C LEU A 808 18.73 -26.15 -1.37
N PHE A 809 17.93 -25.09 -1.32
CA PHE A 809 17.93 -24.10 -0.24
C PHE A 809 16.60 -24.15 0.52
N SER A 810 16.58 -24.83 1.68
CA SER A 810 15.46 -24.75 2.60
C SER A 810 15.52 -23.47 3.45
N LEU A 811 14.56 -22.58 3.22
CA LEU A 811 14.13 -21.62 4.24
C LEU A 811 13.46 -22.37 5.41
N ASP A 812 12.81 -23.49 5.10
CA ASP A 812 12.07 -24.34 6.03
C ASP A 812 12.93 -25.45 6.65
N SER A 813 13.92 -25.04 7.44
CA SER A 813 14.44 -25.91 8.51
C SER A 813 13.47 -26.05 9.70
N THR A 814 12.16 -25.80 9.51
CA THR A 814 11.06 -26.80 9.64
C THR A 814 9.68 -26.27 10.10
N ASN A 815 9.42 -24.96 10.20
CA ASN A 815 8.10 -24.42 10.62
C ASN A 815 7.37 -23.61 9.52
N PRO A 816 6.04 -23.78 9.31
CA PRO A 816 5.20 -22.83 8.57
C PRO A 816 4.72 -21.65 9.44
N ALA A 817 4.63 -21.85 10.75
CA ALA A 817 3.98 -20.91 11.67
C ALA A 817 4.83 -19.66 11.94
N LEU A 818 6.07 -19.88 12.40
CA LEU A 818 6.97 -18.83 12.86
C LEU A 818 7.69 -18.12 11.69
N PRO A 819 7.75 -16.78 11.66
CA PRO A 819 8.46 -16.04 10.63
C PRO A 819 9.97 -16.14 10.83
N MET A 820 10.64 -16.83 9.90
CA MET A 820 12.09 -17.09 9.91
C MET A 820 12.75 -16.49 8.66
N MET A 821 13.46 -15.37 8.80
CA MET A 821 14.06 -14.66 7.66
C MET A 821 15.32 -15.34 7.07
N ASN A 822 15.95 -16.29 7.78
CA ASN A 822 17.05 -17.16 7.30
C ASN A 822 18.20 -16.45 6.54
N LEU A 823 18.44 -15.17 6.84
CA LEU A 823 19.35 -14.26 6.14
C LEU A 823 20.78 -14.83 6.06
N THR A 824 21.32 -15.27 7.19
CA THR A 824 22.67 -15.86 7.29
C THR A 824 22.79 -17.15 6.47
N THR A 825 21.70 -17.89 6.30
CA THR A 825 21.69 -19.14 5.52
C THR A 825 21.68 -18.84 4.02
N ALA A 826 20.88 -17.85 3.61
CA ALA A 826 20.82 -17.39 2.23
C ALA A 826 22.19 -16.89 1.72
N THR A 827 22.95 -16.17 2.55
CA THR A 827 24.34 -15.78 2.24
C THR A 827 25.27 -16.98 2.11
N THR A 828 25.27 -17.90 3.08
CA THR A 828 26.15 -19.08 3.06
C THR A 828 25.92 -19.97 1.85
N THR A 829 24.67 -20.19 1.43
CA THR A 829 24.36 -20.99 0.25
C THR A 829 24.83 -20.35 -1.06
N LEU A 830 24.96 -19.01 -1.15
CA LEU A 830 25.58 -18.36 -2.32
C LEU A 830 27.11 -18.49 -2.34
N ASP A 831 27.77 -18.48 -1.17
CA ASP A 831 29.20 -18.76 -1.09
C ASP A 831 29.51 -20.21 -1.48
N VAL A 832 28.56 -21.14 -1.24
CA VAL A 832 28.61 -22.51 -1.76
C VAL A 832 28.34 -22.54 -3.27
N PHE A 833 27.39 -21.75 -3.80
CA PHE A 833 27.08 -21.73 -5.24
C PHE A 833 28.34 -21.55 -6.09
N SER A 834 29.20 -20.58 -5.74
CA SER A 834 30.47 -20.30 -6.44
C SER A 834 31.45 -21.48 -6.54
N LYS A 835 31.27 -22.52 -5.71
CA LYS A 835 32.13 -23.72 -5.60
C LYS A 835 31.41 -25.01 -6.07
N SER A 836 30.11 -24.93 -6.33
CA SER A 836 29.21 -26.10 -6.41
C SER A 836 29.07 -26.75 -7.79
N HIS A 837 29.55 -26.08 -8.85
CA HIS A 837 29.28 -26.42 -10.26
C HIS A 837 27.79 -26.60 -10.60
N CYS A 838 26.88 -26.02 -9.81
CA CYS A 838 25.44 -26.07 -10.08
C CYS A 838 25.01 -25.04 -11.14
N ASP A 839 24.02 -25.39 -11.95
CA ASP A 839 23.38 -24.49 -12.93
C ASP A 839 22.48 -23.44 -12.26
N GLY A 840 22.19 -23.59 -10.97
CA GLY A 840 21.31 -22.71 -10.21
C GLY A 840 20.86 -23.28 -8.87
N PHE A 841 19.67 -22.89 -8.44
CA PHE A 841 19.12 -23.25 -7.12
C PHE A 841 17.63 -23.61 -7.16
N GLU A 842 17.16 -24.26 -6.10
CA GLU A 842 15.76 -24.40 -5.73
C GLU A 842 15.52 -23.89 -4.31
N ILE A 843 14.57 -22.97 -4.14
CA ILE A 843 14.12 -22.52 -2.81
C ILE A 843 12.95 -23.41 -2.35
N ARG A 844 13.01 -23.88 -1.12
CA ARG A 844 11.92 -24.59 -0.43
C ARG A 844 11.46 -23.79 0.78
N THR A 845 10.14 -23.65 0.92
CA THR A 845 9.49 -23.12 2.12
C THR A 845 8.10 -23.72 2.30
N SER A 846 7.63 -23.76 3.55
CA SER A 846 6.25 -24.13 3.89
C SER A 846 5.31 -22.93 4.00
N GLY A 847 5.83 -21.70 4.04
CA GLY A 847 5.08 -20.45 3.97
C GLY A 847 5.82 -19.41 3.15
N ILE A 848 5.16 -18.78 2.16
CA ILE A 848 5.84 -17.89 1.20
C ILE A 848 5.82 -16.41 1.62
N GLY A 849 4.83 -15.98 2.41
CA GLY A 849 4.56 -14.55 2.65
C GLY A 849 5.67 -13.81 3.40
N ASP A 850 6.48 -14.52 4.18
CA ASP A 850 7.65 -13.96 4.86
C ASP A 850 8.90 -13.92 3.96
N ALA A 851 8.89 -14.64 2.84
CA ALA A 851 10.04 -14.86 1.97
C ALA A 851 10.15 -13.86 0.80
N ASP A 852 9.25 -12.87 0.71
CA ASP A 852 9.23 -11.82 -0.33
C ASP A 852 10.62 -11.18 -0.56
N LEU A 853 11.29 -10.75 0.52
CA LEU A 853 12.63 -10.14 0.46
C LEU A 853 13.70 -11.10 -0.07
N LEU A 854 13.60 -12.38 0.27
CA LEU A 854 14.57 -13.41 -0.12
C LEU A 854 14.38 -13.78 -1.60
N ALA A 855 13.13 -13.97 -2.03
CA ALA A 855 12.81 -14.20 -3.44
C ALA A 855 13.25 -13.03 -4.33
N TYR A 856 13.08 -11.78 -3.86
CA TYR A 856 13.66 -10.59 -4.49
C TYR A 856 15.19 -10.64 -4.56
N TRP A 857 15.89 -10.89 -3.44
CA TRP A 857 17.36 -10.95 -3.42
C TRP A 857 17.93 -12.06 -4.30
N PHE A 858 17.37 -13.28 -4.23
CA PHE A 858 17.75 -14.40 -5.12
C PHE A 858 17.48 -14.09 -6.60
N SER A 859 16.47 -13.27 -6.93
CA SER A 859 16.25 -12.77 -8.30
C SER A 859 17.42 -11.90 -8.79
N ARG A 860 17.83 -10.88 -8.01
CA ARG A 860 18.96 -9.99 -8.35
C ARG A 860 20.27 -10.77 -8.43
N ARG A 861 20.55 -11.62 -7.43
CA ARG A 861 21.75 -12.49 -7.39
C ARG A 861 21.79 -13.50 -8.52
N GLY A 862 20.63 -13.98 -9.00
CA GLY A 862 20.52 -14.86 -10.17
C GLY A 862 21.00 -14.23 -11.48
N PHE A 863 21.01 -12.89 -11.57
CA PHE A 863 21.54 -12.10 -12.69
C PHE A 863 22.87 -11.38 -12.36
N GLY A 864 23.56 -11.82 -11.30
CA GLY A 864 24.94 -11.42 -11.00
C GLY A 864 25.12 -10.08 -10.28
N GLU A 865 24.04 -9.44 -9.83
CA GLU A 865 24.12 -8.16 -9.11
C GLU A 865 24.81 -8.34 -7.76
N ASN A 866 25.77 -7.46 -7.42
CA ASN A 866 26.58 -7.61 -6.22
C ASN A 866 26.01 -6.94 -4.97
N THR A 867 24.72 -7.15 -4.74
CA THR A 867 23.93 -6.47 -3.69
C THR A 867 23.82 -7.31 -2.41
N SER A 868 24.08 -6.69 -1.26
CA SER A 868 23.91 -7.32 0.05
C SER A 868 22.42 -7.45 0.44
N LEU A 869 22.09 -8.35 1.38
CA LEU A 869 20.71 -8.46 1.88
C LEU A 869 20.20 -7.16 2.52
N GLU A 870 21.06 -6.40 3.20
CA GLU A 870 20.68 -5.08 3.73
C GLU A 870 20.35 -4.10 2.60
N GLN A 871 21.23 -4.01 1.58
CA GLN A 871 21.01 -3.08 0.47
C GLN A 871 19.76 -3.47 -0.32
N CYS A 872 19.53 -4.76 -0.58
CA CYS A 872 18.29 -5.23 -1.17
C CYS A 872 17.07 -4.94 -0.26
N CYS A 873 17.20 -5.00 1.06
CA CYS A 873 16.12 -4.57 1.97
C CYS A 873 15.82 -3.06 1.84
N ARG A 874 16.83 -2.22 1.64
CA ARG A 874 16.64 -0.78 1.36
C ARG A 874 15.95 -0.56 0.01
N GLU A 875 16.48 -1.17 -1.05
CA GLU A 875 15.94 -1.11 -2.41
C GLU A 875 14.50 -1.65 -2.51
N PHE A 876 14.15 -2.66 -1.71
CA PHE A 876 12.85 -3.31 -1.71
C PHE A 876 11.80 -2.57 -0.87
N VAL A 877 12.18 -2.03 0.30
CA VAL A 877 11.21 -1.44 1.24
C VAL A 877 10.98 0.06 1.00
N ASP A 878 12.04 0.86 0.85
CA ASP A 878 11.89 2.32 0.90
C ASP A 878 11.13 2.94 -0.29
N PRO A 879 11.21 2.47 -1.55
CA PRO A 879 10.42 3.02 -2.66
C PRO A 879 8.89 2.91 -2.47
N VAL A 880 8.45 1.88 -1.74
CA VAL A 880 7.02 1.55 -1.54
C VAL A 880 6.52 1.84 -0.13
N CYS A 881 7.41 2.00 0.86
CA CYS A 881 7.04 2.41 2.24
C CYS A 881 7.47 3.84 2.62
N GLY A 882 8.55 4.35 2.03
CA GLY A 882 9.13 5.67 2.28
C GLY A 882 10.51 5.56 2.95
N ASP A 883 11.36 6.55 2.67
CA ASP A 883 12.78 6.60 3.09
C ASP A 883 12.98 6.32 4.59
N GLY A 884 13.90 5.41 4.93
CA GLY A 884 14.24 5.09 6.33
C GLY A 884 13.16 4.29 7.08
N VAL A 885 12.27 3.61 6.36
CA VAL A 885 11.44 2.52 6.89
C VAL A 885 12.25 1.21 6.88
N SER A 886 13.09 1.01 5.86
CA SER A 886 14.03 -0.09 5.71
C SER A 886 14.93 -0.30 6.93
N ASP A 887 15.44 0.78 7.54
CA ASP A 887 16.28 0.73 8.77
C ASP A 887 15.60 0.05 9.96
N ARG A 888 14.26 0.05 9.99
CA ARG A 888 13.44 -0.58 11.04
C ARG A 888 13.02 -1.99 10.65
N ALA A 889 12.63 -2.18 9.39
CA ALA A 889 12.33 -3.49 8.84
C ALA A 889 13.55 -4.44 8.94
N TRP A 890 14.74 -3.97 8.55
CA TRP A 890 15.99 -4.73 8.60
C TRP A 890 16.36 -5.21 10.01
N LYS A 891 16.16 -4.37 11.03
CA LYS A 891 16.38 -4.76 12.43
C LYS A 891 15.45 -5.88 12.89
N ALA A 892 14.18 -5.81 12.53
CA ALA A 892 13.22 -6.88 12.81
C ALA A 892 13.58 -8.18 12.06
N PHE A 893 14.06 -8.08 10.82
CA PHE A 893 14.52 -9.24 10.05
C PHE A 893 15.80 -9.88 10.62
N LEU A 894 16.73 -9.09 11.18
CA LEU A 894 17.91 -9.60 11.87
C LEU A 894 17.56 -10.35 13.16
N LEU A 895 16.63 -9.84 13.97
CA LEU A 895 16.14 -10.51 15.18
C LEU A 895 15.44 -11.86 14.85
N SER A 896 14.66 -11.90 13.77
CA SER A 896 14.09 -13.15 13.25
C SER A 896 15.16 -14.14 12.78
N ASP A 897 16.26 -13.70 12.17
CA ASP A 897 17.35 -14.59 11.78
C ASP A 897 18.15 -15.09 13.00
N GLN A 898 18.35 -14.26 14.03
CA GLN A 898 18.97 -14.67 15.31
C GLN A 898 18.14 -15.75 16.00
N THR A 899 16.81 -15.62 16.01
CA THR A 899 15.89 -16.68 16.43
C THR A 899 16.03 -17.95 15.57
N ALA A 900 16.06 -17.81 14.24
CA ALA A 900 16.21 -18.94 13.31
C ALA A 900 17.55 -19.68 13.49
N GLN A 901 18.61 -18.99 13.91
CA GLN A 901 19.88 -19.61 14.30
C GLN A 901 19.75 -20.33 15.65
N THR A 902 19.17 -19.69 16.67
CA THR A 902 19.03 -20.25 18.03
C THR A 902 18.20 -21.54 18.05
N LEU A 903 17.10 -21.61 17.29
CA LEU A 903 16.29 -22.84 17.14
C LEU A 903 17.09 -24.01 16.55
N ARG A 904 17.93 -23.72 15.53
CA ARG A 904 18.76 -24.73 14.84
C ARG A 904 19.89 -25.24 15.72
N THR A 905 20.61 -24.36 16.41
CA THR A 905 21.70 -24.76 17.34
C THR A 905 21.20 -25.71 18.43
N ASN A 906 19.96 -25.52 18.90
CA ASN A 906 19.33 -26.40 19.89
C ASN A 906 18.67 -27.66 19.29
N SER A 907 18.91 -27.97 18.01
CA SER A 907 18.43 -29.17 17.30
C SER A 907 16.92 -29.40 17.33
N ILE A 908 16.13 -28.34 17.54
CA ILE A 908 14.68 -28.44 17.62
C ILE A 908 14.11 -28.69 16.22
N ARG A 909 13.49 -29.86 16.01
CA ARG A 909 12.75 -30.15 14.78
C ARG A 909 11.40 -29.44 14.80
N VAL A 910 11.44 -28.21 14.32
CA VAL A 910 10.33 -27.25 14.30
C VAL A 910 9.08 -27.75 13.53
N THR A 911 9.19 -28.82 12.73
CA THR A 911 8.06 -29.58 12.13
C THR A 911 7.05 -30.08 13.15
N ASP A 912 7.48 -30.28 14.40
CA ASP A 912 6.61 -30.81 15.43
C ASP A 912 5.64 -29.73 15.96
N PHE A 913 5.96 -28.43 15.90
CA PHE A 913 5.25 -27.34 16.61
C PHE A 913 3.73 -27.30 16.41
N LEU A 914 3.25 -27.47 15.18
CA LEU A 914 1.82 -27.45 14.84
C LEU A 914 1.11 -28.78 15.14
N SER A 915 1.86 -29.84 15.44
CA SER A 915 1.29 -31.16 15.70
C SER A 915 0.82 -31.30 17.16
N PRO A 916 -0.24 -32.09 17.42
CA PRO A 916 -0.62 -32.49 18.77
C PRO A 916 0.52 -33.15 19.57
N ARG A 917 1.51 -33.74 18.88
CA ARG A 917 2.68 -34.35 19.52
C ARG A 917 3.60 -33.33 20.19
N PHE A 918 3.61 -32.07 19.78
CA PHE A 918 4.47 -31.04 20.38
C PHE A 918 3.83 -30.34 21.57
N PHE A 919 2.53 -30.02 21.49
CA PHE A 919 1.75 -29.63 22.67
C PHE A 919 1.81 -30.72 23.75
N HIS A 920 1.72 -31.99 23.34
CA HIS A 920 1.99 -33.13 24.22
C HIS A 920 3.44 -33.13 24.75
N PHE A 921 4.46 -33.14 23.88
CA PHE A 921 5.88 -33.20 24.27
C PHE A 921 6.30 -32.09 25.24
N ILE A 922 5.95 -30.83 24.95
CA ILE A 922 6.25 -29.70 25.83
C ILE A 922 5.45 -29.78 27.13
N GLY A 923 4.17 -30.18 27.08
CA GLY A 923 3.38 -30.46 28.27
C GLY A 923 3.97 -31.59 29.14
N THR A 924 4.56 -32.63 28.55
CA THR A 924 5.16 -33.78 29.25
C THR A 924 6.56 -33.55 29.82
N SER A 925 7.20 -32.41 29.57
CA SER A 925 8.59 -32.16 29.99
C SER A 925 8.68 -31.69 31.45
N ASP A 926 9.40 -32.42 32.30
CA ASP A 926 9.57 -32.09 33.73
C ASP A 926 10.46 -30.86 34.00
N GLU A 927 11.28 -30.48 33.04
CA GLU A 927 12.21 -29.37 33.15
C GLU A 927 11.51 -28.01 32.90
N PRO A 928 11.95 -26.91 33.53
CA PRO A 928 11.47 -25.57 33.18
C PRO A 928 11.75 -25.22 31.71
N PRO A 929 11.14 -24.14 31.15
CA PRO A 929 11.51 -23.64 29.84
C PRO A 929 13.03 -23.38 29.77
N PRO A 930 13.74 -23.81 28.72
CA PRO A 930 15.18 -23.59 28.60
C PRO A 930 15.48 -22.09 28.44
N SER A 931 16.64 -21.63 28.93
CA SER A 931 16.97 -20.20 28.98
C SER A 931 16.93 -19.48 27.63
N TRP A 932 17.24 -20.18 26.53
CA TRP A 932 17.14 -19.65 25.17
C TRP A 932 15.69 -19.40 24.69
N TRP A 933 14.68 -19.98 25.35
CA TRP A 933 13.26 -19.76 25.03
C TRP A 933 12.87 -18.30 25.26
N GLY A 934 13.30 -17.72 26.38
CA GLY A 934 13.10 -16.31 26.71
C GLY A 934 13.77 -15.40 25.69
N SER A 935 15.00 -15.72 25.25
CA SER A 935 15.70 -14.96 24.21
C SER A 935 14.90 -14.88 22.92
N ILE A 936 14.37 -16.01 22.42
CA ILE A 936 13.57 -16.04 21.18
C ILE A 936 12.26 -15.24 21.32
N ARG A 937 11.56 -15.39 22.45
CA ARG A 937 10.34 -14.63 22.75
C ARG A 937 10.63 -13.12 22.74
N ASP A 938 11.73 -12.72 23.39
CA ASP A 938 12.12 -11.31 23.50
C ASP A 938 12.67 -10.77 22.17
N ASP A 939 13.33 -11.60 21.34
CA ASP A 939 13.72 -11.26 19.96
C ASP A 939 12.47 -10.98 19.09
N TYR A 940 11.44 -11.83 19.15
CA TYR A 940 10.17 -11.60 18.44
C TYR A 940 9.43 -10.36 18.96
N LEU A 941 9.41 -10.12 20.27
CA LEU A 941 8.87 -8.89 20.86
C LEU A 941 9.60 -7.65 20.31
N ASN A 942 10.92 -7.68 20.21
CA ASN A 942 11.71 -6.60 19.65
C ASN A 942 11.50 -6.43 18.13
N ALA A 943 11.37 -7.53 17.38
CA ALA A 943 11.06 -7.51 15.95
C ALA A 943 9.68 -6.91 15.65
N MET A 944 8.67 -7.32 16.43
CA MET A 944 7.32 -6.76 16.41
C MET A 944 7.34 -5.25 16.69
N ASN A 945 8.06 -4.82 17.74
CA ASN A 945 8.19 -3.41 18.10
C ASN A 945 8.89 -2.57 17.02
N GLU A 946 9.99 -3.05 16.43
CA GLU A 946 10.65 -2.36 15.32
C GLU A 946 9.79 -2.31 14.06
N MET A 947 9.04 -3.37 13.75
CA MET A 947 8.15 -3.38 12.57
C MET A 947 6.89 -2.52 12.76
N TYR A 948 6.35 -2.40 13.97
CA TYR A 948 5.32 -1.38 14.27
C TYR A 948 5.88 0.05 14.15
N ARG A 949 7.11 0.29 14.61
CA ARG A 949 7.82 1.58 14.37
C ARG A 949 8.06 1.85 12.89
N ALA A 950 8.28 0.80 12.08
CA ALA A 950 8.34 0.87 10.62
C ALA A 950 6.97 1.25 10.03
N ASN A 951 5.87 0.61 10.48
CA ASN A 951 4.51 0.85 10.01
C ASN A 951 4.01 2.28 10.27
N THR A 952 4.27 2.83 11.46
CA THR A 952 3.93 4.23 11.78
C THR A 952 4.63 5.24 10.86
N ARG A 953 5.86 4.93 10.43
CA ARG A 953 6.63 5.74 9.46
C ARG A 953 6.20 5.52 8.01
N ALA A 954 5.73 4.32 7.67
CA ALA A 954 5.33 3.98 6.31
C ALA A 954 4.17 4.87 5.83
N ARG A 955 4.23 5.33 4.59
CA ARG A 955 3.13 6.03 3.93
C ARG A 955 2.08 5.02 3.44
N GLU A 956 0.89 5.51 3.12
CA GLU A 956 -0.35 4.74 2.97
C GLU A 956 -0.20 3.43 2.15
N GLY A 957 0.37 3.49 0.94
CA GLY A 957 0.56 2.31 0.08
C GLY A 957 1.48 1.22 0.66
N GLY A 958 2.46 1.57 1.49
CA GLY A 958 3.41 0.62 2.09
C GLY A 958 2.99 0.09 3.47
N ARG A 959 1.91 0.61 4.05
CA ARG A 959 1.45 0.18 5.38
C ARG A 959 0.98 -1.28 5.38
N ALA A 960 0.41 -1.77 4.29
CA ALA A 960 -0.04 -3.17 4.18
C ALA A 960 1.11 -4.20 4.18
N PHE A 961 2.32 -3.79 3.77
CA PHE A 961 3.53 -4.62 3.85
C PHE A 961 4.08 -4.67 5.29
N THR A 962 4.35 -3.50 5.88
CA THR A 962 4.90 -3.41 7.24
C THR A 962 3.94 -3.96 8.30
N LEU A 963 2.62 -3.77 8.16
CA LEU A 963 1.63 -4.31 9.10
C LEU A 963 1.56 -5.84 9.06
N TYR A 964 1.73 -6.46 7.88
CA TYR A 964 1.79 -7.92 7.76
C TYR A 964 2.92 -8.50 8.60
N PHE A 965 4.16 -7.99 8.44
CA PHE A 965 5.29 -8.47 9.24
C PHE A 965 5.14 -8.14 10.73
N ALA A 966 4.60 -6.97 11.09
CA ALA A 966 4.35 -6.63 12.49
C ALA A 966 3.40 -7.66 13.15
N ARG A 967 2.32 -8.04 12.45
CA ARG A 967 1.36 -9.05 12.92
C ARG A 967 1.88 -10.49 12.84
N ARG A 968 2.80 -10.82 11.92
CA ARG A 968 3.53 -12.11 11.92
C ARG A 968 4.46 -12.23 13.13
N PHE A 969 5.16 -11.16 13.52
CA PHE A 969 5.99 -11.14 14.73
C PHE A 969 5.16 -11.11 16.02
N GLU A 970 3.99 -10.46 16.02
CA GLU A 970 3.02 -10.52 17.12
C GLU A 970 2.45 -11.94 17.30
N PHE A 971 2.05 -12.60 16.21
CA PHE A 971 1.71 -14.03 16.21
C PHE A 971 2.83 -14.87 16.81
N ALA A 972 4.08 -14.61 16.43
CA ALA A 972 5.24 -15.37 16.90
C ALA A 972 5.49 -15.17 18.40
N PHE A 973 5.45 -13.92 18.89
CA PHE A 973 5.58 -13.59 20.30
C PHE A 973 4.51 -14.26 21.15
N GLU A 974 3.23 -14.12 20.79
CA GLU A 974 2.12 -14.70 21.56
C GLU A 974 2.08 -16.23 21.47
N TYR A 975 2.51 -16.82 20.35
CA TYR A 975 2.66 -18.26 20.25
C TYR A 975 3.79 -18.80 21.15
N MET A 976 4.89 -18.04 21.31
CA MET A 976 5.95 -18.38 22.28
C MET A 976 5.47 -18.23 23.74
N ASN A 977 4.61 -17.24 24.05
CA ASN A 977 3.94 -17.11 25.34
C ASN A 977 3.04 -18.32 25.65
N CYS A 978 2.18 -18.69 24.69
CA CYS A 978 1.31 -19.86 24.77
C CYS A 978 2.09 -21.12 25.14
N MET A 979 3.14 -21.44 24.36
CA MET A 979 3.95 -22.64 24.59
C MET A 979 4.73 -22.61 25.92
N GLU A 980 5.13 -21.43 26.41
CA GLU A 980 5.74 -21.28 27.74
C GLU A 980 4.74 -21.63 28.86
N ALA A 981 3.49 -21.18 28.73
CA ALA A 981 2.40 -21.47 29.66
C ALA A 981 1.96 -22.95 29.60
N VAL A 982 1.86 -23.56 28.41
CA VAL A 982 1.60 -25.01 28.26
C VAL A 982 2.62 -25.87 29.00
N ARG A 983 3.90 -25.47 28.98
CA ARG A 983 4.96 -26.17 29.73
C ARG A 983 4.77 -26.06 31.24
N LYS A 984 4.45 -24.86 31.75
CA LYS A 984 4.19 -24.62 33.18
C LYS A 984 2.95 -25.37 33.66
N ALA A 985 1.86 -25.36 32.90
CA ALA A 985 0.66 -26.14 33.16
C ALA A 985 0.96 -27.63 33.28
N GLY A 986 1.76 -28.20 32.36
CA GLY A 986 2.16 -29.60 32.42
C GLY A 986 3.05 -29.94 33.63
N ILE A 987 3.94 -29.03 34.04
CA ILE A 987 4.74 -29.19 35.26
C ILE A 987 3.85 -29.14 36.52
N ALA A 988 2.81 -28.29 36.53
CA ALA A 988 1.84 -28.21 37.62
C ALA A 988 0.96 -29.47 37.69
N GLU A 989 0.49 -29.97 36.54
CA GLU A 989 -0.24 -31.24 36.37
C GLU A 989 0.51 -32.42 37.03
N ARG A 990 1.82 -32.57 36.76
CA ARG A 990 2.65 -33.62 37.39
C ARG A 990 2.98 -33.38 38.87
N LYS A 991 2.86 -32.14 39.36
CA LYS A 991 2.99 -31.80 40.78
C LYS A 991 1.68 -31.92 41.56
N ILE A 992 0.57 -32.20 40.87
CA ILE A 992 -0.79 -32.19 41.44
C ILE A 992 -1.13 -30.78 42.00
N ASP A 993 -0.64 -29.74 41.32
CA ASP A 993 -0.93 -28.33 41.60
C ASP A 993 -2.00 -27.83 40.63
N THR A 994 -3.25 -28.25 40.88
CA THR A 994 -4.37 -28.02 39.97
C THR A 994 -4.69 -26.53 39.79
N SER A 995 -4.43 -25.68 40.79
CA SER A 995 -4.67 -24.24 40.69
C SER A 995 -3.65 -23.54 39.80
N THR A 996 -2.36 -23.87 39.90
CA THR A 996 -1.36 -23.39 38.92
C THR A 996 -1.60 -24.00 37.53
N GLN A 997 -2.04 -25.25 37.44
CA GLN A 997 -2.38 -25.90 36.17
C GLN A 997 -3.49 -25.15 35.42
N ILE A 998 -4.61 -24.85 36.09
CA ILE A 998 -5.72 -24.06 35.53
C ILE A 998 -5.22 -22.68 35.09
N ALA A 999 -4.56 -21.94 35.99
CA ALA A 999 -4.12 -20.56 35.73
C ALA A 999 -3.05 -20.43 34.64
N GLU A 1000 -2.32 -21.49 34.29
CA GLU A 1000 -1.41 -21.50 33.13
C GLU A 1000 -2.08 -22.04 31.85
N LEU A 1001 -3.12 -22.88 31.95
CA LEU A 1001 -3.95 -23.27 30.79
C LEU A 1001 -4.80 -22.10 30.28
N GLU A 1002 -5.37 -21.29 31.16
CA GLU A 1002 -6.10 -20.05 30.79
C GLU A 1002 -5.19 -19.12 29.98
N LYS A 1003 -3.98 -18.82 30.49
CA LYS A 1003 -2.96 -18.00 29.79
C LYS A 1003 -2.54 -18.61 28.45
N ALA A 1004 -2.38 -19.93 28.39
CA ALA A 1004 -2.04 -20.61 27.13
C ALA A 1004 -3.12 -20.42 26.07
N ILE A 1005 -4.40 -20.48 26.46
CA ILE A 1005 -5.54 -20.23 25.57
C ILE A 1005 -5.62 -18.76 25.17
N GLU A 1006 -5.47 -17.82 26.11
CA GLU A 1006 -5.47 -16.38 25.83
C GLU A 1006 -4.37 -15.99 24.83
N SER A 1007 -3.11 -16.38 25.09
CA SER A 1007 -1.99 -16.11 24.17
C SER A 1007 -2.19 -16.77 22.80
N LEU A 1008 -2.72 -18.00 22.73
CA LEU A 1008 -3.04 -18.62 21.44
C LEU A 1008 -4.13 -17.87 20.68
N ASN A 1009 -5.16 -17.38 21.37
CA ASN A 1009 -6.21 -16.55 20.78
C ASN A 1009 -5.66 -15.22 20.26
N ASN A 1010 -4.74 -14.58 21.00
CA ASN A 1010 -4.07 -13.35 20.58
C ASN A 1010 -3.23 -13.60 19.31
N ALA A 1011 -2.42 -14.67 19.30
CA ALA A 1011 -1.66 -15.07 18.12
C ALA A 1011 -2.57 -15.30 16.89
N LEU A 1012 -3.61 -16.12 17.05
CA LEU A 1012 -4.56 -16.44 15.97
C LEU A 1012 -5.28 -15.20 15.43
N ASN A 1013 -5.64 -14.25 16.29
CA ASN A 1013 -6.25 -12.99 15.88
C ASN A 1013 -5.25 -12.06 15.17
N ALA A 1014 -3.98 -12.03 15.59
CA ALA A 1014 -2.92 -11.29 14.91
C ALA A 1014 -2.70 -11.81 13.49
N MET A 1015 -2.57 -13.13 13.31
CA MET A 1015 -2.44 -13.77 12.00
C MET A 1015 -3.68 -13.56 11.13
N ALA A 1016 -4.89 -13.73 11.70
CA ALA A 1016 -6.15 -13.54 10.99
C ALA A 1016 -6.38 -12.11 10.49
N ALA A 1017 -5.78 -11.10 11.14
CA ALA A 1017 -5.84 -9.72 10.70
C ALA A 1017 -5.03 -9.45 9.41
N VAL A 1018 -4.13 -10.34 9.01
CA VAL A 1018 -3.22 -10.15 7.86
C VAL A 1018 -3.12 -11.37 6.92
N ALA A 1019 -3.99 -12.37 7.08
CA ALA A 1019 -4.03 -13.57 6.22
C ALA A 1019 -4.35 -13.20 4.76
N ARG A 1020 -3.43 -13.54 3.84
CA ARG A 1020 -3.50 -13.17 2.40
C ARG A 1020 -4.00 -14.33 1.53
N SER A 1021 -3.65 -15.56 1.89
CA SER A 1021 -3.79 -16.78 1.10
C SER A 1021 -4.68 -17.83 1.74
N ASN A 1022 -5.00 -18.92 1.02
CA ASN A 1022 -5.60 -20.09 1.66
C ASN A 1022 -4.63 -20.85 2.58
N SER A 1023 -3.31 -20.74 2.36
CA SER A 1023 -2.27 -21.30 3.24
C SER A 1023 -2.28 -20.62 4.62
N ASP A 1024 -2.39 -19.29 4.67
CA ASP A 1024 -2.50 -18.53 5.93
C ASP A 1024 -3.75 -18.93 6.74
N ARG A 1025 -4.87 -19.16 6.05
CA ARG A 1025 -6.12 -19.67 6.64
C ARG A 1025 -5.96 -21.09 7.16
N GLY A 1026 -5.17 -21.92 6.46
CA GLY A 1026 -4.82 -23.28 6.88
C GLY A 1026 -4.04 -23.31 8.19
N LEU A 1027 -3.03 -22.45 8.35
CA LEU A 1027 -2.30 -22.29 9.61
C LEU A 1027 -3.23 -21.92 10.79
N ILE A 1028 -4.17 -20.99 10.56
CA ILE A 1028 -5.16 -20.58 11.57
C ILE A 1028 -6.11 -21.76 11.91
N ALA A 1029 -6.56 -22.52 10.91
CA ALA A 1029 -7.44 -23.67 11.12
C ALA A 1029 -6.73 -24.81 11.87
N GLU A 1030 -5.50 -25.15 11.47
CA GLU A 1030 -4.64 -26.17 12.07
C GLU A 1030 -4.40 -25.91 13.56
N LEU A 1031 -4.07 -24.67 13.93
CA LEU A 1031 -3.89 -24.27 15.33
C LEU A 1031 -5.18 -24.23 16.16
N ASN A 1032 -6.34 -23.97 15.54
CA ASN A 1032 -7.62 -24.10 16.25
C ASN A 1032 -7.96 -25.57 16.54
N GLU A 1033 -7.66 -26.50 15.61
CA GLU A 1033 -7.93 -27.93 15.78
C GLU A 1033 -6.93 -28.64 16.71
N TYR A 1034 -5.64 -28.33 16.59
CA TYR A 1034 -4.56 -29.05 17.26
C TYR A 1034 -3.89 -28.29 18.42
N GLY A 1035 -4.21 -27.01 18.61
CA GLY A 1035 -3.84 -26.21 19.78
C GLY A 1035 -5.04 -25.87 20.66
N ASP A 1036 -5.91 -24.96 20.21
CA ASP A 1036 -6.99 -24.38 21.02
C ASP A 1036 -7.97 -25.43 21.58
N ARG A 1037 -8.50 -26.33 20.75
CA ARG A 1037 -9.46 -27.36 21.18
C ARG A 1037 -8.85 -28.39 22.14
N PRO A 1038 -7.61 -28.87 21.97
CA PRO A 1038 -6.89 -29.62 23.00
C PRO A 1038 -6.68 -28.85 24.31
N LEU A 1039 -6.29 -27.57 24.28
CA LEU A 1039 -6.08 -26.78 25.49
C LEU A 1039 -7.38 -26.53 26.26
N LYS A 1040 -8.47 -26.16 25.58
CA LYS A 1040 -9.79 -25.99 26.19
C LYS A 1040 -10.34 -27.29 26.82
N ARG A 1041 -10.04 -28.45 26.24
CA ARG A 1041 -10.35 -29.75 26.87
C ARG A 1041 -9.50 -29.99 28.13
N LYS A 1042 -8.18 -29.80 28.05
CA LYS A 1042 -7.30 -29.92 29.22
C LYS A 1042 -7.66 -28.97 30.37
N LEU A 1043 -8.16 -27.76 30.05
CA LEU A 1043 -8.68 -26.83 31.05
C LEU A 1043 -9.93 -27.39 31.74
N ALA A 1044 -10.94 -27.83 30.98
CA ALA A 1044 -12.14 -28.44 31.55
C ALA A 1044 -11.85 -29.73 32.35
N GLU A 1045 -10.88 -30.54 31.91
CA GLU A 1045 -10.39 -31.72 32.64
C GLU A 1045 -9.74 -31.34 33.99
N ALA A 1046 -8.96 -30.25 34.02
CA ALA A 1046 -8.33 -29.73 35.25
C ALA A 1046 -9.34 -29.05 36.19
N GLU A 1047 -10.29 -28.29 35.65
CA GLU A 1047 -11.40 -27.68 36.39
C GLU A 1047 -12.29 -28.73 37.06
N GLU A 1048 -12.61 -29.84 36.36
CA GLU A 1048 -13.40 -30.93 36.94
C GLU A 1048 -12.61 -31.71 38.00
N ALA A 1049 -11.29 -31.85 37.82
CA ALA A 1049 -10.39 -32.43 38.82
C ALA A 1049 -10.11 -31.51 40.03
N ALA A 1050 -10.61 -30.27 40.04
CA ALA A 1050 -10.51 -29.33 41.14
C ALA A 1050 -11.80 -29.21 42.00
N LYS A 1051 -12.86 -29.95 41.64
CA LYS A 1051 -14.18 -29.94 42.30
C LYS A 1051 -14.37 -31.13 43.25
#